data_AF-A0A535XX72-F1
#
_entry.id   AF-A0A535XX72-F1
#
_cell.length_a   1.000
_cell.length_b   1.000
_cell.length_c   1.000
_cell.angle_alpha   90.00
_cell.angle_beta   90.00
_cell.angle_gamma   90.00
#
_symmetry.space_group_name_H-M   'P 1'
#
loop_
_entity.id
_entity.type
_entity.pdbx_description
1 polymer ?
#
loop_
_entity_poly.entity_id
_entity_poly.type
_entity_poly.pdbx_seq_one_letter_code
_entity_poly.pdbx_strand_id
1 'polypeptide(L)'
;VAASILTIPMLYAVARQLLPSRQVAVGAAFAFALTPHAYEWLIAGSGPARGIGLLLVLFAIQQFLLAMRRGAWVNALNAGALTGLTVLTIPRGAFLLVMSLVLLGIFEARPVRLLRMALIVAVAAAATASVWVDVTVSRHGVQAVTAAVVAGSDPATSLKTLLSFNLSGAPILDILSILGVVGAVALLLERRFLLPLWFVILFLVDQRSGITYAMVPFSMMVSYTATEIVLRWPEAIHLRGWHVRMDRYTAIILSSVVLLSMMVGALTASASADSPMHRVSPNRLVAMAWVRDHLNPGSRVVVLTPDRWEVDAYGTWLPAVGGVQSVATVQGYEWLGLDKLAQQIGRHAAVQDCVAHTIDCLESWIHEQGIIVDYVLIPKPTPPRADCCPAPRESLRKSTDFQVVYDGPGATIAAVVGGSAQTEPVLVGAGDIAACDSAGAASTAALVAGIPGTVFTLGDNAYEVGSSTEFADCYDTTWGRFLDRTRPTPGNHDYYTLGATGYFDYFSGSAGNPNEGWYSYDLGSWHVVVLNSDCSSVGGCGPGSRQLTWLAGDLAANHSPCTVAMWHHPLFTSGSEPPTVATADFWRLLYSAGADLILNGHDHDYERFAPMAPDGTLDATRGIREIVVGTGGRNLLPWRSVPAPGTLVRDNSTFGVIKLTLHPTSYDWQFIPVVDGAFSDSGTGTCH
;
A
#
# COMPACT_ATOMS: atom_id res chain seq x y z
N VAL A 1 8.79 12.21 -13.51
CA VAL A 1 9.91 12.89 -14.23
C VAL A 1 9.45 14.15 -14.94
N ALA A 2 8.52 14.10 -15.91
CA ALA A 2 8.07 15.29 -16.64
C ALA A 2 7.55 16.42 -15.73
N ALA A 3 6.70 16.11 -14.75
CA ALA A 3 6.21 17.09 -13.77
C ALA A 3 7.35 17.74 -12.96
N SER A 4 8.33 16.95 -12.53
CA SER A 4 9.52 17.45 -11.80
C SER A 4 10.34 18.41 -12.67
N ILE A 5 10.50 18.14 -13.97
CA ILE A 5 11.22 19.04 -14.89
C ILE A 5 10.46 20.38 -15.05
N LEU A 6 9.13 20.35 -15.10
CA LEU A 6 8.29 21.55 -15.20
C LEU A 6 8.38 22.48 -13.98
N THR A 7 8.90 21.99 -12.84
CA THR A 7 9.13 22.85 -11.68
C THR A 7 10.23 23.90 -11.92
N ILE A 8 11.18 23.65 -12.83
CA ILE A 8 12.26 24.59 -13.17
C ILE A 8 11.72 25.88 -13.82
N PRO A 9 10.97 25.83 -14.94
CA PRO A 9 10.39 27.04 -15.53
C PRO A 9 9.34 27.69 -14.62
N MET A 10 8.65 26.91 -13.78
CA MET A 10 7.71 27.47 -12.81
C MET A 10 8.44 28.23 -11.69
N LEU A 11 9.56 27.71 -11.20
CA LEU A 11 10.42 28.44 -10.27
C LEU A 11 10.93 29.74 -10.88
N TYR A 12 11.36 29.73 -12.15
CA TYR A 12 11.72 30.97 -12.86
C TYR A 12 10.59 32.01 -12.78
N ALA A 13 9.34 31.59 -13.00
CA ALA A 13 8.19 32.48 -12.96
C ALA A 13 7.90 33.03 -11.54
N VAL A 14 8.16 32.26 -10.48
CA VAL A 14 8.14 32.75 -9.09
C VAL A 14 9.29 33.72 -8.83
N ALA A 15 10.52 33.31 -9.15
CA ALA A 15 11.74 34.10 -8.96
C ALA A 15 11.67 35.44 -9.71
N ARG A 16 11.04 35.47 -10.89
CA ARG A 16 10.86 36.70 -11.66
C ARG A 16 10.02 37.74 -10.93
N GLN A 17 9.14 37.31 -10.03
CA GLN A 17 8.42 38.21 -9.16
C GLN A 17 9.35 38.72 -8.03
N LEU A 18 10.05 37.84 -7.32
CA LEU A 18 10.75 38.21 -6.07
C LEU A 18 12.15 38.83 -6.27
N LEU A 19 12.80 38.56 -7.42
CA LEU A 19 14.19 38.95 -7.66
C LEU A 19 14.32 40.21 -8.52
N PRO A 20 15.39 41.01 -8.32
CA PRO A 20 15.49 42.36 -8.87
C PRO A 20 15.59 42.40 -10.40
N SER A 21 16.20 41.39 -11.02
CA SER A 21 16.41 41.35 -12.47
C SER A 21 16.02 40.01 -13.08
N ARG A 22 15.78 40.03 -14.41
CA ARG A 22 15.52 38.81 -15.18
C ARG A 22 16.71 37.86 -15.12
N GLN A 23 17.94 38.37 -15.09
CA GLN A 23 19.16 37.56 -15.04
C GLN A 23 19.26 36.81 -13.71
N VAL A 24 18.96 37.47 -12.58
CA VAL A 24 18.94 36.80 -11.27
C VAL A 24 17.84 35.73 -11.23
N ALA A 25 16.67 35.98 -11.84
CA ALA A 25 15.61 34.97 -11.91
C ALA A 25 16.01 33.75 -12.76
N VAL A 26 16.74 33.95 -13.87
CA VAL A 26 17.28 32.86 -14.68
C VAL A 26 18.32 32.06 -13.88
N GLY A 27 19.25 32.74 -13.20
CA GLY A 27 20.24 32.09 -12.36
C GLY A 27 19.62 31.25 -11.25
N ALA A 28 18.50 31.68 -10.66
CA ALA A 28 17.78 30.92 -9.64
C ALA A 28 17.22 29.60 -10.20
N ALA A 29 16.63 29.63 -11.40
CA ALA A 29 16.14 28.43 -12.06
C ALA A 29 17.28 27.45 -12.41
N PHE A 30 18.44 27.96 -12.84
CA PHE A 30 19.64 27.15 -13.05
C PHE A 30 20.16 26.55 -11.74
N ALA A 31 20.28 27.33 -10.68
CA ALA A 31 20.72 26.85 -9.37
C ALA A 31 19.81 25.73 -8.86
N PHE A 32 18.50 25.89 -9.00
CA PHE A 32 17.52 24.87 -8.64
C PHE A 32 17.61 23.61 -9.50
N ALA A 33 17.83 23.74 -10.81
CA ALA A 33 18.07 22.61 -11.70
C ALA A 33 19.32 21.79 -11.31
N LEU A 34 20.32 22.45 -10.73
CA LEU A 34 21.59 21.85 -10.32
C LEU A 34 21.62 21.37 -8.87
N THR A 35 20.51 21.46 -8.13
CA THR A 35 20.45 21.13 -6.70
C THR A 35 19.80 19.75 -6.48
N PRO A 36 20.58 18.68 -6.16
CA PRO A 36 20.03 17.33 -5.93
C PRO A 36 18.88 17.26 -4.92
N HIS A 37 19.00 17.92 -3.77
CA HIS A 37 17.96 17.93 -2.74
C HIS A 37 16.62 18.53 -3.21
N ALA A 38 16.61 19.29 -4.32
CA ALA A 38 15.38 19.79 -4.94
C ALA A 38 14.55 18.68 -5.62
N TYR A 39 15.16 17.52 -5.90
CA TYR A 39 14.53 16.44 -6.65
C TYR A 39 14.48 15.12 -5.91
N GLU A 40 15.41 14.86 -4.99
CA GLU A 40 15.51 13.59 -4.25
C GLU A 40 14.17 13.06 -3.77
N TRP A 41 13.45 13.87 -3.00
CA TRP A 41 12.16 13.46 -2.45
C TRP A 41 11.05 13.37 -3.51
N LEU A 42 11.15 14.14 -4.60
CA LEU A 42 10.17 14.16 -5.70
C LEU A 42 10.31 12.94 -6.62
N ILE A 43 11.47 12.31 -6.67
CA ILE A 43 11.74 11.19 -7.58
C ILE A 43 11.93 9.86 -6.87
N ALA A 44 12.08 9.87 -5.54
CA ALA A 44 12.09 8.66 -4.72
C ALA A 44 10.66 8.09 -4.49
N GLY A 45 10.52 6.76 -4.51
CA GLY A 45 9.27 6.06 -4.19
C GLY A 45 8.08 6.48 -5.07
N SER A 46 6.97 6.90 -4.45
CA SER A 46 5.72 7.39 -5.08
C SER A 46 5.85 8.76 -5.80
N GLY A 47 7.04 9.04 -6.35
CA GLY A 47 7.47 10.33 -6.92
C GLY A 47 6.54 11.01 -7.94
N PRO A 48 5.72 10.31 -8.77
CA PRO A 48 4.83 10.99 -9.72
C PRO A 48 3.88 12.01 -9.06
N ALA A 49 3.24 11.65 -7.94
CA ALA A 49 2.34 12.54 -7.21
C ALA A 49 3.10 13.73 -6.60
N ARG A 50 4.32 13.48 -6.10
CA ARG A 50 5.15 14.51 -5.44
C ARG A 50 5.66 15.57 -6.42
N GLY A 51 6.10 15.15 -7.61
CA GLY A 51 6.51 16.07 -8.67
C GLY A 51 5.37 16.99 -9.11
N ILE A 52 4.16 16.46 -9.25
CA ILE A 52 2.96 17.25 -9.57
C ILE A 52 2.63 18.22 -8.45
N GLY A 53 2.66 17.78 -7.19
CA GLY A 53 2.34 18.66 -6.07
C GLY A 53 3.31 19.83 -5.93
N LEU A 54 4.63 19.65 -6.11
CA LEU A 54 5.55 20.81 -6.11
C LEU A 54 5.28 21.78 -7.27
N LEU A 55 4.92 21.28 -8.45
CA LEU A 55 4.53 22.12 -9.57
C LEU A 55 3.29 22.98 -9.22
N LEU A 56 2.28 22.37 -8.60
CA LEU A 56 1.08 23.06 -8.11
C LEU A 56 1.42 24.09 -7.02
N VAL A 57 2.32 23.77 -6.09
CA VAL A 57 2.82 24.69 -5.05
C VAL A 57 3.45 25.93 -5.68
N LEU A 58 4.40 25.75 -6.61
CA LEU A 58 5.08 26.87 -7.27
C LEU A 58 4.10 27.72 -8.09
N PHE A 59 3.13 27.08 -8.73
CA PHE A 59 2.10 27.78 -9.49
C PHE A 59 1.15 28.57 -8.58
N ALA A 60 0.72 27.98 -7.46
CA ALA A 60 -0.09 28.66 -6.46
C ALA A 60 0.63 29.89 -5.88
N ILE A 61 1.92 29.75 -5.54
CA ILE A 61 2.76 30.87 -5.09
C ILE A 61 2.82 31.97 -6.14
N GLN A 62 3.06 31.62 -7.40
CA GLN A 62 3.14 32.61 -8.48
C GLN A 62 1.82 33.36 -8.69
N GLN A 63 0.69 32.64 -8.69
CA GLN A 63 -0.63 33.25 -8.79
C GLN A 63 -0.93 34.15 -7.59
N PHE A 64 -0.56 33.73 -6.38
CA PHE A 64 -0.71 34.54 -5.19
C PHE A 64 0.11 35.84 -5.27
N LEU A 65 1.38 35.77 -5.67
CA LEU A 65 2.22 36.96 -5.86
C LEU A 65 1.63 37.93 -6.90
N LEU A 66 1.07 37.40 -8.00
CA LEU A 66 0.35 38.21 -8.98
C LEU A 66 -0.91 38.87 -8.39
N ALA A 67 -1.68 38.13 -7.58
CA ALA A 67 -2.85 38.67 -6.88
C ALA A 67 -2.46 39.81 -5.93
N MET A 68 -1.38 39.64 -5.18
CA MET A 68 -0.88 40.66 -4.25
C MET A 68 -0.40 41.93 -4.96
N ARG A 69 0.30 41.78 -6.10
CA ARG A 69 0.85 42.91 -6.87
C ARG A 69 -0.17 43.63 -7.72
N ARG A 70 -0.99 42.88 -8.46
CA ARG A 70 -1.98 43.42 -9.40
C ARG A 70 -3.33 43.71 -8.74
N GLY A 71 -3.61 43.15 -7.56
CA GLY A 71 -4.91 43.26 -6.90
C GLY A 71 -6.03 42.49 -7.60
N ALA A 72 -5.70 41.52 -8.46
CA ALA A 72 -6.65 40.79 -9.27
C ALA A 72 -7.18 39.55 -8.53
N TRP A 73 -8.49 39.53 -8.26
CA TRP A 73 -9.17 38.43 -7.54
C TRP A 73 -9.11 37.10 -8.29
N VAL A 74 -9.06 37.11 -9.62
CA VAL A 74 -8.91 35.89 -10.45
C VAL A 74 -7.61 35.16 -10.12
N ASN A 75 -6.51 35.89 -9.90
CA ASN A 75 -5.25 35.28 -9.50
C ASN A 75 -5.33 34.69 -8.07
N ALA A 76 -6.10 35.30 -7.17
CA ALA A 76 -6.35 34.75 -5.84
C ALA A 76 -7.21 33.48 -5.90
N LEU A 77 -8.23 33.44 -6.76
CA LEU A 77 -9.01 32.22 -7.01
C LEU A 77 -8.15 31.10 -7.60
N ASN A 78 -7.32 31.40 -8.61
CA ASN A 78 -6.40 30.42 -9.17
C ASN A 78 -5.43 29.88 -8.10
N ALA A 79 -4.86 30.77 -7.27
CA ALA A 79 -4.01 30.37 -6.17
C ALA A 79 -4.74 29.46 -5.17
N GLY A 80 -6.00 29.76 -4.81
CA GLY A 80 -6.82 28.92 -3.95
C GLY A 80 -7.16 27.57 -4.56
N ALA A 81 -7.60 27.53 -5.82
CA ALA A 81 -7.89 26.29 -6.53
C ALA A 81 -6.66 25.37 -6.60
N LEU A 82 -5.50 25.92 -6.98
CA LEU A 82 -4.20 25.21 -6.98
C LEU A 82 -3.78 24.76 -5.58
N THR A 83 -4.08 25.55 -4.54
CA THR A 83 -3.82 25.16 -3.14
C THR A 83 -4.64 23.93 -2.76
N GLY A 84 -5.94 23.89 -3.08
CA GLY A 84 -6.74 22.69 -2.80
C GLY A 84 -6.31 21.49 -3.65
N LEU A 85 -5.95 21.66 -4.93
CA LEU A 85 -5.33 20.59 -5.73
C LEU A 85 -4.00 20.09 -5.14
N THR A 86 -3.25 20.97 -4.47
CA THR A 86 -2.04 20.58 -3.74
C THR A 86 -2.39 19.69 -2.55
N VAL A 87 -3.47 19.97 -1.81
CA VAL A 87 -3.98 19.09 -0.75
C VAL A 87 -4.26 17.69 -1.30
N LEU A 88 -4.86 17.60 -2.49
CA LEU A 88 -5.20 16.32 -3.14
C LEU A 88 -3.99 15.49 -3.54
N THR A 89 -2.87 16.14 -3.87
CA THR A 89 -1.67 15.48 -4.42
C THR A 89 -0.62 15.22 -3.35
N ILE A 90 -0.42 16.17 -2.44
CA ILE A 90 0.51 16.10 -1.32
C ILE A 90 -0.08 16.89 -0.12
N PRO A 91 -0.82 16.23 0.78
CA PRO A 91 -1.44 16.89 1.94
C PRO A 91 -0.45 17.74 2.76
N ARG A 92 0.76 17.21 2.99
CA ARG A 92 1.84 17.90 3.71
C ARG A 92 2.38 19.14 2.97
N GLY A 93 2.43 19.08 1.64
CA GLY A 93 2.86 20.19 0.79
C GLY A 93 1.89 21.39 0.86
N ALA A 94 0.60 21.14 1.12
CA ALA A 94 -0.38 22.21 1.29
C ALA A 94 -0.14 23.05 2.56
N PHE A 95 0.25 22.41 3.68
CA PHE A 95 0.59 23.15 4.90
C PHE A 95 1.78 24.10 4.67
N LEU A 96 2.82 23.58 4.01
CA LEU A 96 3.99 24.36 3.65
C LEU A 96 3.69 25.49 2.67
N LEU A 97 2.81 25.23 1.70
CA LEU A 97 2.30 26.25 0.79
C LEU A 97 1.60 27.36 1.56
N VAL A 98 0.65 27.04 2.44
CA VAL A 98 -0.08 28.05 3.24
C VAL A 98 0.88 28.92 4.05
N MET A 99 1.87 28.32 4.73
CA MET A 99 2.90 29.07 5.45
C MET A 99 3.72 29.98 4.52
N SER A 100 4.08 29.48 3.34
CA SER A 100 4.78 30.27 2.31
C SER A 100 3.92 31.44 1.84
N LEU A 101 2.61 31.24 1.61
CA LEU A 101 1.69 32.30 1.19
C LEU A 101 1.52 33.36 2.29
N VAL A 102 1.39 32.96 3.55
CA VAL A 102 1.30 33.89 4.69
C VAL A 102 2.57 34.74 4.76
N LEU A 103 3.75 34.11 4.71
CA LEU A 103 5.02 34.81 4.78
C LEU A 103 5.19 35.79 3.62
N LEU A 104 4.97 35.34 2.37
CA LEU A 104 5.04 36.19 1.19
C LEU A 104 4.04 37.34 1.28
N GLY A 105 2.84 37.08 1.81
CA GLY A 105 1.80 38.07 1.98
C GLY A 105 2.18 39.19 2.96
N ILE A 106 2.84 38.85 4.07
CA ILE A 106 3.32 39.80 5.07
C ILE A 106 4.37 40.76 4.48
N PHE A 107 5.28 40.25 3.64
CA PHE A 107 6.38 41.05 3.10
C PHE A 107 6.03 41.82 1.82
N GLU A 108 5.10 41.34 0.98
CA GLU A 108 4.81 41.94 -0.33
C GLU A 108 3.60 42.88 -0.34
N ALA A 109 2.79 42.95 0.74
CA ALA A 109 1.49 43.61 0.64
C ALA A 109 1.02 44.40 1.86
N ARG A 110 0.09 45.32 1.57
CA ARG A 110 -0.65 46.05 2.60
C ARG A 110 -1.64 45.12 3.32
N PRO A 111 -1.85 45.28 4.64
CA PRO A 111 -2.64 44.35 5.46
C PRO A 111 -4.05 44.07 4.93
N VAL A 112 -4.75 45.12 4.48
CA VAL A 112 -6.13 45.00 3.97
C VAL A 112 -6.19 44.19 2.68
N ARG A 113 -5.21 44.36 1.78
CA ARG A 113 -5.14 43.58 0.54
C ARG A 113 -4.82 42.12 0.85
N LEU A 114 -3.90 41.89 1.79
CA LEU A 114 -3.55 40.55 2.26
C LEU A 114 -4.77 39.81 2.79
N LEU A 115 -5.54 40.40 3.70
CA LEU A 115 -6.72 39.77 4.27
C LEU A 115 -7.76 39.41 3.20
N ARG A 116 -8.04 40.32 2.26
CA ARG A 116 -8.99 40.05 1.16
C ARG A 116 -8.53 38.91 0.26
N MET A 117 -7.28 38.91 -0.18
CA MET A 117 -6.76 37.88 -1.08
C MET A 117 -6.63 36.53 -0.36
N ALA A 118 -6.17 36.54 0.89
CA ALA A 118 -6.08 35.34 1.72
C ALA A 118 -7.44 34.68 1.94
N LEU A 119 -8.50 35.47 2.17
CA LEU A 119 -9.87 34.94 2.28
C LEU A 119 -10.33 34.26 0.99
N ILE A 120 -10.10 34.88 -0.18
CA ILE A 120 -10.45 34.29 -1.47
C ILE A 120 -9.69 32.97 -1.69
N VAL A 121 -8.39 32.95 -1.40
CA VAL A 121 -7.55 31.75 -1.50
C VAL A 121 -8.08 30.64 -0.59
N ALA A 122 -8.39 30.96 0.68
CA ALA A 122 -8.86 29.99 1.65
C ALA A 122 -10.21 29.36 1.23
N VAL A 123 -11.17 30.18 0.79
CA VAL A 123 -12.48 29.70 0.33
C VAL A 123 -12.34 28.81 -0.91
N ALA A 124 -11.56 29.25 -1.91
CA ALA A 124 -11.35 28.46 -3.12
C ALA A 124 -10.60 27.15 -2.85
N ALA A 125 -9.60 27.16 -1.94
CA ALA A 125 -8.88 25.96 -1.54
C ALA A 125 -9.78 24.96 -0.79
N ALA A 126 -10.63 25.45 0.12
CA ALA A 126 -11.59 24.62 0.82
C ALA A 126 -12.59 24.00 -0.16
N ALA A 127 -13.11 24.78 -1.11
CA ALA A 127 -14.04 24.28 -2.12
C ALA A 127 -13.40 23.17 -2.96
N THR A 128 -12.16 23.34 -3.45
CA THR A 128 -11.52 22.32 -4.29
C THR A 128 -11.02 21.10 -3.51
N ALA A 129 -10.61 21.27 -2.24
CA ALA A 129 -10.20 20.14 -1.40
C ALA A 129 -11.39 19.35 -0.82
N SER A 130 -12.54 19.99 -0.63
CA SER A 130 -13.71 19.41 0.08
C SER A 130 -14.16 18.07 -0.47
N VAL A 131 -14.20 17.90 -1.80
CA VAL A 131 -14.64 16.65 -2.45
C VAL A 131 -13.77 15.46 -2.02
N TRP A 132 -12.47 15.65 -1.92
CA TRP A 132 -11.57 14.56 -1.53
C TRP A 132 -11.55 14.33 -0.03
N VAL A 133 -11.59 15.41 0.76
CA VAL A 133 -11.65 15.29 2.23
C VAL A 133 -12.92 14.55 2.62
N ASP A 134 -14.06 14.87 2.01
CA ASP A 134 -15.33 14.21 2.25
C ASP A 134 -15.29 12.72 1.87
N VAL A 135 -14.77 12.38 0.69
CA VAL A 135 -14.61 10.98 0.26
C VAL A 135 -13.64 10.20 1.15
N THR A 136 -12.53 10.81 1.54
CA THR A 136 -11.52 10.15 2.36
C THR A 136 -11.99 9.97 3.80
N VAL A 137 -12.64 10.99 4.38
CA VAL A 137 -13.19 10.91 5.73
C VAL A 137 -14.37 9.93 5.79
N SER A 138 -15.26 9.93 4.78
CA SER A 138 -16.39 8.98 4.73
C SER A 138 -15.93 7.54 4.54
N ARG A 139 -14.83 7.28 3.84
CA ARG A 139 -14.31 5.92 3.58
C ARG A 139 -13.32 5.41 4.62
N HIS A 140 -12.47 6.28 5.15
CA HIS A 140 -11.30 5.90 5.95
C HIS A 140 -11.25 6.58 7.32
N GLY A 141 -12.28 7.36 7.66
CA GLY A 141 -12.36 8.12 8.90
C GLY A 141 -11.41 9.33 8.94
N VAL A 142 -11.62 10.18 9.95
CA VAL A 142 -10.79 11.38 10.18
C VAL A 142 -9.34 11.00 10.53
N GLN A 143 -9.15 9.83 11.12
CA GLN A 143 -7.84 9.34 11.55
C GLN A 143 -6.88 9.19 10.38
N ALA A 144 -7.34 8.70 9.22
CA ALA A 144 -6.52 8.59 8.02
C ALA A 144 -5.96 9.96 7.57
N VAL A 145 -6.77 11.02 7.64
CA VAL A 145 -6.34 12.39 7.32
C VAL A 145 -5.32 12.89 8.36
N THR A 146 -5.56 12.66 9.65
CA THR A 146 -4.61 13.07 10.70
C THR A 146 -3.28 12.31 10.63
N ALA A 147 -3.32 11.01 10.33
CA ALA A 147 -2.13 10.18 10.18
C ALA A 147 -1.29 10.61 8.98
N ALA A 148 -1.92 10.92 7.84
CA ALA A 148 -1.24 11.44 6.65
C ALA A 148 -0.53 12.78 6.89
N VAL A 149 -1.02 13.59 7.83
CA VAL A 149 -0.41 14.87 8.23
C VAL A 149 0.74 14.66 9.22
N VAL A 150 0.60 13.73 10.17
CA VAL A 150 1.55 13.54 11.29
C VAL A 150 2.69 12.56 10.96
N ALA A 151 2.51 11.61 10.05
CA ALA A 151 3.51 10.58 9.76
C ALA A 151 4.84 11.17 9.21
N GLY A 152 5.88 11.22 10.04
CA GLY A 152 7.22 11.69 9.67
C GLY A 152 8.23 11.71 10.82
N SER A 153 9.51 11.70 10.45
CA SER A 153 10.71 11.56 11.29
C SER A 153 10.96 12.68 12.29
N ASP A 154 11.76 12.39 13.32
CA ASP A 154 12.21 13.25 14.44
C ASP A 154 12.77 14.64 14.01
N PRO A 155 12.33 15.75 14.64
CA PRO A 155 12.89 17.11 14.48
C PRO A 155 14.42 17.20 14.52
N ALA A 156 15.09 16.32 15.27
CA ALA A 156 16.53 16.30 15.38
C ALA A 156 17.24 16.05 14.04
N THR A 157 16.60 15.35 13.09
CA THR A 157 17.20 14.99 11.80
C THR A 157 17.32 16.21 10.89
N SER A 158 16.27 17.02 10.78
CA SER A 158 16.26 18.22 9.93
C SER A 158 17.21 19.30 10.45
N LEU A 159 17.33 19.40 11.78
CA LEU A 159 18.32 20.27 12.42
C LEU A 159 19.75 19.80 12.13
N LYS A 160 20.02 18.49 12.17
CA LYS A 160 21.33 17.93 11.79
C LYS A 160 21.69 18.28 10.34
N THR A 161 20.75 18.19 9.40
CA THR A 161 21.01 18.54 7.99
C THR A 161 21.25 20.04 7.80
N LEU A 162 20.51 20.91 8.49
CA LEU A 162 20.74 22.35 8.47
C LEU A 162 22.14 22.70 9.01
N LEU A 163 22.60 21.97 10.04
CA LEU A 163 23.90 22.17 10.67
C LEU A 163 25.05 21.43 9.96
N SER A 164 24.77 20.52 9.02
CA SER A 164 25.79 19.73 8.31
C SER A 164 26.33 20.40 7.06
N PHE A 165 25.88 21.61 6.70
CA PHE A 165 26.36 22.40 5.55
C PHE A 165 26.33 21.67 4.18
N ASN A 166 25.63 20.53 4.07
CA ASN A 166 25.32 19.84 2.83
C ASN A 166 23.87 20.20 2.43
N LEU A 167 23.64 21.48 2.11
CA LEU A 167 22.29 22.00 1.86
C LEU A 167 21.81 21.71 0.43
N SER A 168 22.72 21.54 -0.54
CA SER A 168 22.32 21.27 -1.93
C SER A 168 22.24 19.76 -2.25
N GLY A 169 22.95 18.92 -1.48
CA GLY A 169 23.07 17.49 -1.74
C GLY A 169 24.22 17.15 -2.70
N ALA A 170 25.06 18.13 -3.05
CA ALA A 170 26.20 17.91 -3.94
C ALA A 170 27.33 17.11 -3.25
N PRO A 171 27.83 16.02 -3.87
CA PRO A 171 28.74 15.08 -3.21
C PRO A 171 30.19 15.57 -3.05
N ILE A 172 30.61 16.63 -3.75
CA ILE A 172 31.98 17.14 -3.69
C ILE A 172 31.95 18.66 -3.80
N LEU A 173 32.51 19.37 -2.80
CA LEU A 173 32.61 20.83 -2.76
C LEU A 173 31.28 21.51 -3.10
N ASP A 174 30.39 21.56 -2.12
CA ASP A 174 29.05 22.13 -2.27
C ASP A 174 29.10 23.68 -2.43
N ILE A 175 29.54 24.12 -3.61
CA ILE A 175 29.64 25.52 -4.02
C ILE A 175 28.27 26.20 -3.93
N LEU A 176 27.19 25.47 -4.22
CA LEU A 176 25.83 25.98 -4.10
C LEU A 176 25.51 26.29 -2.63
N SER A 177 25.84 25.42 -1.67
CA SER A 177 25.69 25.71 -0.24
C SER A 177 26.48 26.94 0.18
N ILE A 178 27.73 27.07 -0.27
CA ILE A 178 28.55 28.26 0.02
C ILE A 178 27.89 29.53 -0.52
N LEU A 179 27.50 29.54 -1.80
CA LEU A 179 26.84 30.69 -2.43
C LEU A 179 25.50 31.02 -1.76
N GLY A 180 24.74 30.00 -1.36
CA GLY A 180 23.46 30.14 -0.67
C GLY A 180 23.61 30.77 0.72
N VAL A 181 24.60 30.32 1.51
CA VAL A 181 24.91 30.90 2.83
C VAL A 181 25.39 32.34 2.71
N VAL A 182 26.32 32.62 1.79
CA VAL A 182 26.79 34.00 1.53
C VAL A 182 25.62 34.89 1.11
N GLY A 183 24.71 34.37 0.28
CA GLY A 183 23.52 35.08 -0.17
C GLY A 183 22.55 35.37 0.96
N ALA A 184 22.33 34.40 1.84
CA ALA A 184 21.52 34.58 3.04
C ALA A 184 22.10 35.68 3.94
N VAL A 185 23.40 35.64 4.23
CA VAL A 185 24.09 36.66 5.03
C VAL A 185 23.99 38.04 4.37
N ALA A 186 24.26 38.14 3.07
CA ALA A 186 24.17 39.40 2.34
C ALA A 186 22.75 40.00 2.39
N LEU A 187 21.72 39.19 2.16
CA LEU A 187 20.32 39.63 2.23
C LEU A 187 19.94 40.06 3.65
N LEU A 188 20.41 39.37 4.69
CA LEU A 188 20.20 39.78 6.09
C LEU A 188 20.87 41.13 6.39
N LEU A 189 22.09 41.35 5.93
CA LEU A 189 22.81 42.63 6.07
C LEU A 189 22.10 43.77 5.34
N GLU A 190 21.48 43.48 4.19
CA GLU A 190 20.62 44.41 3.44
C GLU A 190 19.23 44.60 4.04
N ARG A 191 18.91 43.95 5.18
CA ARG A 191 17.57 43.93 5.82
C ARG A 191 16.47 43.36 4.92
N ARG A 192 16.81 42.46 4.01
CA ARG A 192 15.89 41.73 3.12
C ARG A 192 15.65 40.33 3.67
N PHE A 193 14.76 40.24 4.66
CA PHE A 193 14.56 39.02 5.45
C PHE A 193 13.74 37.91 4.77
N LEU A 194 13.03 38.20 3.69
CA LEU A 194 12.05 37.28 3.11
C LEU A 194 12.64 35.91 2.74
N LEU A 195 13.68 35.86 1.90
CA LEU A 195 14.25 34.59 1.44
C LEU A 195 14.95 33.80 2.56
N PRO A 196 15.79 34.43 3.43
CA PRO A 196 16.38 33.73 4.57
C PRO A 196 15.34 33.16 5.54
N LEU A 197 14.30 33.94 5.87
CA LEU A 197 13.26 33.51 6.79
C LEU A 197 12.39 32.40 6.18
N TRP A 198 12.09 32.50 4.88
CA TRP A 198 11.36 31.46 4.16
C TRP A 198 12.13 30.14 4.16
N PHE A 199 13.44 30.18 3.89
CA PHE A 199 14.32 29.03 3.94
C PHE A 199 14.31 28.35 5.32
N VAL A 200 14.50 29.11 6.40
CA VAL A 200 14.56 28.56 7.77
C VAL A 200 13.21 27.98 8.21
N ILE A 201 12.09 28.67 7.94
CA ILE A 201 10.75 28.18 8.32
C ILE A 201 10.46 26.83 7.68
N LEU A 202 10.81 26.64 6.40
CA LEU A 202 10.58 25.37 5.71
C LEU A 202 11.37 24.21 6.33
N PHE A 203 12.55 24.46 6.90
CA PHE A 203 13.32 23.46 7.66
C PHE A 203 12.73 23.15 9.04
N LEU A 204 12.15 24.14 9.72
CA LEU A 204 11.60 23.98 11.07
C LEU A 204 10.24 23.28 11.07
N VAL A 205 9.45 23.52 10.03
CA VAL A 205 8.05 23.10 9.97
C VAL A 205 7.87 21.70 9.41
N ASP A 206 8.64 21.31 8.39
CA ASP A 206 8.51 19.99 7.76
C ASP A 206 9.82 19.21 7.82
N GLN A 207 9.80 18.15 8.62
CA GLN A 207 10.98 17.38 8.94
C GLN A 207 11.37 16.33 7.88
N ARG A 208 10.42 15.95 7.01
CA ARG A 208 10.62 14.89 6.00
C ARG A 208 10.82 15.45 4.59
N SER A 209 10.08 16.50 4.22
CA SER A 209 10.16 17.13 2.88
C SER A 209 10.61 18.58 2.90
N GLY A 210 10.81 19.19 4.07
CA GLY A 210 11.18 20.60 4.21
C GLY A 210 12.44 20.97 3.43
N ILE A 211 13.44 20.09 3.37
CA ILE A 211 14.67 20.32 2.60
C ILE A 211 14.39 20.55 1.12
N THR A 212 13.55 19.73 0.50
CA THR A 212 13.20 19.84 -0.92
C THR A 212 12.49 21.14 -1.23
N TYR A 213 11.52 21.53 -0.39
CA TYR A 213 10.80 22.79 -0.56
C TYR A 213 11.70 24.00 -0.26
N ALA A 214 12.61 23.89 0.70
CA ALA A 214 13.57 24.95 1.03
C ALA A 214 14.54 25.26 -0.12
N MET A 215 14.72 24.33 -1.07
CA MET A 215 15.52 24.59 -2.27
C MET A 215 14.95 25.70 -3.15
N VAL A 216 13.65 26.03 -3.00
CA VAL A 216 13.00 27.15 -3.69
C VAL A 216 13.61 28.50 -3.27
N PRO A 217 13.55 28.95 -2.00
CA PRO A 217 14.24 30.18 -1.59
C PRO A 217 15.77 30.05 -1.64
N PHE A 218 16.33 28.87 -1.38
CA PHE A 218 17.79 28.65 -1.42
C PHE A 218 18.39 28.96 -2.79
N SER A 219 17.81 28.41 -3.86
CA SER A 219 18.29 28.64 -5.24
C SER A 219 18.23 30.13 -5.63
N MET A 220 17.26 30.88 -5.11
CA MET A 220 17.20 32.34 -5.27
C MET A 220 18.34 33.05 -4.54
N MET A 221 18.71 32.61 -3.33
CA MET A 221 19.85 33.15 -2.59
C MET A 221 21.19 32.82 -3.27
N VAL A 222 21.34 31.58 -3.77
CA VAL A 222 22.51 31.17 -4.57
C VAL A 222 22.67 32.08 -5.79
N SER A 223 21.59 32.29 -6.53
CA SER A 223 21.63 33.16 -7.70
C SER A 223 21.92 34.61 -7.34
N TYR A 224 21.37 35.12 -6.24
CA TYR A 224 21.65 36.48 -5.78
C TYR A 224 23.14 36.69 -5.59
N THR A 225 23.81 35.76 -4.89
CA THR A 225 25.28 35.81 -4.72
C THR A 225 26.01 35.73 -6.03
N ALA A 226 25.66 34.75 -6.89
CA ALA A 226 26.35 34.55 -8.15
C ALA A 226 26.26 35.81 -9.06
N THR A 227 25.09 36.44 -9.16
CA THR A 227 24.89 37.53 -10.11
C THR A 227 25.17 38.91 -9.54
N GLU A 228 24.75 39.20 -8.31
CA GLU A 228 24.82 40.54 -7.74
C GLU A 228 26.11 40.77 -6.93
N ILE A 229 26.71 39.71 -6.39
CA ILE A 229 27.95 39.80 -5.62
C ILE A 229 29.14 39.42 -6.51
N VAL A 230 29.16 38.20 -7.06
CA VAL A 230 30.34 37.67 -7.77
C VAL A 230 30.51 38.32 -9.14
N LEU A 231 29.49 38.29 -10.00
CA LEU A 231 29.61 38.78 -11.38
C LEU A 231 29.71 40.31 -11.49
N ARG A 232 29.13 41.06 -10.54
CA ARG A 232 29.20 42.54 -10.52
C ARG A 232 30.37 43.09 -9.70
N TRP A 233 31.15 42.23 -9.05
CA TRP A 233 32.35 42.62 -8.31
C TRP A 233 33.34 43.45 -9.16
N PRO A 234 33.66 43.07 -10.42
CA PRO A 234 34.66 43.80 -11.21
C PRO A 234 34.23 45.24 -11.56
N GLU A 235 32.95 45.44 -11.89
CA GLU A 235 32.39 46.76 -12.24
C GLU A 235 32.33 47.70 -11.01
N ALA A 236 32.04 47.16 -9.83
CA ALA A 236 32.02 47.92 -8.58
C ALA A 236 33.41 48.42 -8.16
N ILE A 237 34.48 47.67 -8.47
CA ILE A 237 35.87 48.06 -8.21
C ILE A 237 36.32 49.17 -9.18
N HIS A 238 35.95 49.07 -10.46
CA HIS A 238 36.39 50.02 -11.48
C HIS A 238 35.67 51.38 -11.44
N LEU A 239 34.36 51.42 -11.15
CA LEU A 239 33.58 52.66 -11.26
C LEU A 239 33.62 53.57 -10.02
N ARG A 240 34.01 53.05 -8.85
CA ARG A 240 33.92 53.80 -7.58
C ARG A 240 35.24 54.16 -6.92
N GLY A 241 36.38 53.78 -7.49
CA GLY A 241 37.69 54.00 -6.85
C GLY A 241 37.73 53.46 -5.40
N TRP A 242 36.92 52.45 -5.11
CA TRP A 242 36.70 51.96 -3.76
C TRP A 242 37.84 50.99 -3.39
N HIS A 243 38.72 51.42 -2.49
CA HIS A 243 39.38 50.48 -1.59
C HIS A 243 38.29 49.83 -0.73
N VAL A 244 37.84 48.65 -1.13
CA VAL A 244 36.98 47.81 -0.28
C VAL A 244 37.83 47.40 0.92
N ARG A 245 37.79 48.19 2.00
CA ARG A 245 38.22 47.73 3.32
C ARG A 245 37.17 46.73 3.79
N MET A 246 37.29 45.49 3.32
CA MET A 246 36.69 44.37 4.00
C MET A 246 37.38 44.32 5.36
N ASP A 247 36.65 44.59 6.43
CA ASP A 247 37.26 44.52 7.75
C ASP A 247 37.82 43.10 7.93
N ARG A 248 38.98 42.97 8.60
CA ARG A 248 39.68 41.69 8.74
C ARG A 248 38.77 40.58 9.27
N TYR A 249 37.81 40.90 10.13
CA TYR A 249 36.87 39.96 10.72
C TYR A 249 35.86 39.48 9.69
N THR A 250 35.32 40.35 8.84
CA THR A 250 34.42 39.93 7.74
C THR A 250 35.12 38.97 6.77
N ALA A 251 36.38 39.25 6.41
CA ALA A 251 37.16 38.37 5.54
C ALA A 251 37.52 37.03 6.20
N ILE A 252 37.88 37.06 7.49
CA ILE A 252 38.13 35.85 8.28
C ILE A 252 36.85 35.01 8.37
N ILE A 253 35.70 35.61 8.68
CA ILE A 253 34.41 34.90 8.81
C ILE A 253 34.03 34.22 7.50
N LEU A 254 34.06 34.94 6.36
CA LEU A 254 33.73 34.35 5.06
C LEU A 254 34.69 33.21 4.69
N SER A 255 35.99 33.40 4.90
CA SER A 255 36.99 32.38 4.60
C SER A 255 36.84 31.15 5.51
N SER A 256 36.54 31.36 6.79
CA SER A 256 36.25 30.29 7.75
C SER A 256 34.97 29.52 7.39
N VAL A 257 33.91 30.20 6.94
CA VAL A 257 32.67 29.55 6.49
C VAL A 257 32.93 28.70 5.25
N VAL A 258 33.70 29.20 4.27
CA VAL A 258 34.09 28.44 3.07
C VAL A 258 34.90 27.21 3.46
N LEU A 259 35.98 27.38 4.24
CA LEU A 259 36.86 26.28 4.64
C LEU A 259 36.12 25.23 5.48
N LEU A 260 35.26 25.66 6.41
CA LEU A 260 34.43 24.76 7.20
C LEU A 260 33.46 23.98 6.30
N SER A 261 32.82 24.64 5.34
CA SER A 261 31.91 23.99 4.38
C SER A 261 32.65 22.97 3.51
N MET A 262 33.87 23.29 3.05
CA MET A 262 34.72 22.36 2.30
C MET A 262 35.09 21.13 3.14
N MET A 263 35.48 21.34 4.40
CA MET A 263 35.88 20.26 5.31
C MET A 263 34.69 19.35 5.66
N VAL A 264 33.53 19.93 6.01
CA VAL A 264 32.33 19.16 6.35
C VAL A 264 31.76 18.45 5.11
N GLY A 265 31.78 19.09 3.93
CA GLY A 265 31.42 18.45 2.67
C GLY A 265 32.28 17.23 2.36
N ALA A 266 33.61 17.33 2.56
CA ALA A 266 34.52 16.20 2.38
C ALA A 266 34.28 15.06 3.39
N LEU A 267 33.93 15.39 4.65
CA LEU A 267 33.62 14.40 5.70
C LEU A 267 32.25 13.72 5.52
N THR A 268 31.29 14.39 4.87
CA THR A 268 29.94 13.85 4.66
C THR A 268 29.79 13.08 3.34
N ALA A 269 30.62 13.40 2.34
CA ALA A 269 30.70 12.66 1.07
C ALA A 269 31.14 11.19 1.25
N SER A 270 31.96 10.89 2.26
CA SER A 270 32.33 9.52 2.62
C SER A 270 31.21 8.78 3.37
N ALA A 271 30.22 9.50 3.92
CA ALA A 271 29.07 8.94 4.61
C ALA A 271 27.84 8.73 3.69
N SER A 272 27.81 9.34 2.50
CA SER A 272 26.69 9.29 1.54
C SER A 272 26.72 8.08 0.59
N ALA A 273 27.32 6.96 0.99
CA ALA A 273 27.28 5.71 0.22
C ALA A 273 25.85 5.13 0.09
N ASP A 274 24.92 5.58 0.94
CA ASP A 274 23.49 5.24 0.90
C ASP A 274 22.66 6.44 0.44
N SER A 275 22.62 6.69 -0.87
CA SER A 275 21.64 7.62 -1.43
C SER A 275 20.29 6.89 -1.58
N PRO A 276 19.15 7.47 -1.13
CA PRO A 276 17.83 6.89 -1.38
C PRO A 276 17.44 6.90 -2.87
N MET A 277 18.25 7.52 -3.74
CA MET A 277 18.04 7.60 -5.19
C MET A 277 18.73 6.48 -5.98
N HIS A 278 18.41 5.23 -5.67
CA HIS A 278 18.84 4.11 -6.50
C HIS A 278 17.70 3.66 -7.42
N ARG A 279 17.95 3.63 -8.73
CA ARG A 279 16.99 3.04 -9.68
C ARG A 279 16.82 1.55 -9.34
N VAL A 280 15.61 1.03 -9.43
CA VAL A 280 15.41 -0.43 -9.47
C VAL A 280 16.21 -0.95 -10.68
N SER A 281 17.19 -1.83 -10.42
CA SER A 281 18.07 -2.29 -11.49
C SER A 281 17.28 -3.15 -12.48
N PRO A 282 17.68 -3.20 -13.77
CA PRO A 282 17.02 -4.05 -14.75
C PRO A 282 16.90 -5.51 -14.28
N ASN A 283 17.93 -6.03 -13.62
CA ASN A 283 17.91 -7.38 -13.07
C ASN A 283 16.83 -7.57 -12.00
N ARG A 284 16.63 -6.58 -11.11
CA ARG A 284 15.57 -6.63 -10.11
C ARG A 284 14.17 -6.58 -10.77
N LEU A 285 14.01 -5.76 -11.81
CA LEU A 285 12.75 -5.70 -12.58
C LEU A 285 12.44 -7.03 -13.28
N VAL A 286 13.44 -7.74 -13.78
CA VAL A 286 13.27 -9.08 -14.36
C VAL A 286 12.75 -10.07 -13.33
N ALA A 287 13.32 -10.09 -12.12
CA ALA A 287 12.83 -10.94 -11.05
C ALA A 287 11.38 -10.61 -10.63
N MET A 288 11.04 -9.33 -10.50
CA MET A 288 9.67 -8.90 -10.17
C MET A 288 8.66 -9.21 -11.29
N ALA A 289 9.07 -9.07 -12.56
CA ALA A 289 8.24 -9.47 -13.69
C ALA A 289 8.02 -10.99 -13.71
N TRP A 290 9.05 -11.77 -13.40
CA TRP A 290 8.91 -13.22 -13.25
C TRP A 290 7.87 -13.56 -12.17
N VAL A 291 7.91 -12.90 -11.01
CA VAL A 291 6.91 -13.05 -9.94
C VAL A 291 5.50 -12.81 -10.47
N ARG A 292 5.27 -11.70 -11.18
CA ARG A 292 3.96 -11.37 -11.76
C ARG A 292 3.45 -12.43 -12.73
N ASP A 293 4.35 -12.98 -13.54
CA ASP A 293 4.00 -13.86 -14.64
C ASP A 293 3.83 -15.33 -14.19
N HIS A 294 4.28 -15.70 -12.98
CA HIS A 294 4.34 -17.10 -12.53
C HIS A 294 3.72 -17.38 -11.16
N LEU A 295 3.47 -16.34 -10.34
CA LEU A 295 2.84 -16.51 -9.02
C LEU A 295 1.38 -16.03 -9.07
N ASN A 296 0.53 -16.62 -8.22
CA ASN A 296 -0.87 -16.24 -8.12
C ASN A 296 -1.05 -14.81 -7.59
N PRO A 297 -2.02 -14.04 -8.12
CA PRO A 297 -2.43 -12.77 -7.53
C PRO A 297 -2.89 -13.00 -6.08
N GLY A 298 -2.16 -12.43 -5.12
CA GLY A 298 -2.43 -12.63 -3.69
C GLY A 298 -1.46 -13.54 -2.95
N SER A 299 -0.50 -14.18 -3.64
CA SER A 299 0.60 -14.90 -2.99
C SER A 299 1.36 -13.99 -2.02
N ARG A 300 1.72 -14.52 -0.87
CA ARG A 300 2.39 -13.82 0.22
C ARG A 300 3.89 -14.09 0.14
N VAL A 301 4.62 -13.07 -0.28
CA VAL A 301 6.06 -13.12 -0.48
C VAL A 301 6.76 -12.40 0.67
N VAL A 302 7.75 -13.04 1.28
CA VAL A 302 8.65 -12.41 2.23
C VAL A 302 9.96 -12.03 1.52
N VAL A 303 10.40 -10.79 1.70
CA VAL A 303 11.64 -10.26 1.10
C VAL A 303 12.73 -10.19 2.16
N LEU A 304 13.84 -10.89 1.94
CA LEU A 304 15.00 -10.89 2.83
C LEU A 304 16.12 -10.02 2.24
N THR A 305 16.31 -8.82 2.76
CA THR A 305 17.18 -7.77 2.22
C THR A 305 17.89 -6.99 3.33
N PRO A 306 19.16 -6.57 3.15
CA PRO A 306 19.89 -5.79 4.16
C PRO A 306 19.48 -4.31 4.16
N ASP A 307 18.69 -3.89 3.16
CA ASP A 307 18.29 -2.52 3.00
C ASP A 307 17.29 -2.17 4.10
N ARG A 308 17.49 -1.02 4.76
CA ARG A 308 16.49 -0.50 5.69
C ARG A 308 15.18 -0.23 4.94
N TRP A 309 14.05 -0.37 5.63
CA TRP A 309 12.74 -0.23 5.00
C TRP A 309 12.56 1.08 4.21
N GLU A 310 13.19 2.19 4.64
CA GLU A 310 13.10 3.48 3.95
C GLU A 310 13.71 3.49 2.55
N VAL A 311 14.65 2.58 2.28
CA VAL A 311 15.43 2.48 1.04
C VAL A 311 15.32 1.11 0.36
N ASP A 312 14.56 0.17 0.93
CA ASP A 312 14.34 -1.15 0.34
C ASP A 312 13.48 -1.07 -0.93
N ALA A 313 14.16 -1.18 -2.07
CA ALA A 313 13.51 -1.17 -3.37
C ALA A 313 12.70 -2.45 -3.65
N TYR A 314 13.04 -3.60 -3.08
CA TYR A 314 12.28 -4.83 -3.30
C TYR A 314 10.95 -4.79 -2.55
N GLY A 315 10.98 -4.59 -1.23
CA GLY A 315 9.76 -4.46 -0.44
C GLY A 315 8.83 -3.35 -0.94
N THR A 316 9.39 -2.25 -1.43
CA THR A 316 8.58 -1.13 -1.95
C THR A 316 7.91 -1.45 -3.30
N TRP A 317 8.64 -2.03 -4.26
CA TRP A 317 8.15 -2.14 -5.65
C TRP A 317 7.57 -3.52 -5.99
N LEU A 318 7.87 -4.56 -5.20
CA LEU A 318 7.39 -5.91 -5.46
C LEU A 318 5.86 -6.00 -5.54
N PRO A 319 5.05 -5.36 -4.67
CA PRO A 319 3.60 -5.41 -4.81
C PRO A 319 3.11 -4.79 -6.12
N ALA A 320 3.68 -3.65 -6.52
CA ALA A 320 3.24 -2.91 -7.69
C ALA A 320 3.67 -3.56 -9.03
N VAL A 321 4.87 -4.16 -9.08
CA VAL A 321 5.41 -4.78 -10.30
C VAL A 321 5.07 -6.27 -10.36
N GLY A 322 5.12 -6.95 -9.21
CA GLY A 322 4.93 -8.38 -9.06
C GLY A 322 3.47 -8.81 -8.87
N GLY A 323 2.54 -7.92 -8.52
CA GLY A 323 1.13 -8.28 -8.31
C GLY A 323 0.88 -9.23 -7.13
N VAL A 324 1.81 -9.27 -6.17
CA VAL A 324 1.78 -10.14 -4.99
C VAL A 324 1.75 -9.33 -3.70
N GLN A 325 1.38 -9.96 -2.59
CA GLN A 325 1.50 -9.34 -1.27
C GLN A 325 2.93 -9.47 -0.75
N SER A 326 3.52 -8.37 -0.29
CA SER A 326 4.79 -8.39 0.42
C SER A 326 4.56 -8.28 1.92
N VAL A 327 4.87 -9.34 2.66
CA VAL A 327 4.47 -9.53 4.08
C VAL A 327 5.09 -8.49 5.02
N ALA A 328 6.32 -8.06 4.73
CA ALA A 328 7.11 -7.18 5.57
C ALA A 328 7.29 -5.76 4.99
N THR A 329 6.48 -5.37 3.98
CA THR A 329 6.51 -4.01 3.45
C THR A 329 5.91 -3.04 4.45
N VAL A 330 6.64 -1.96 4.75
CA VAL A 330 6.24 -0.94 5.72
C VAL A 330 5.42 0.17 5.07
N GLN A 331 5.77 0.53 3.83
CA GLN A 331 5.14 1.63 3.09
C GLN A 331 3.63 1.40 2.97
N GLY A 332 2.84 2.42 3.30
CA GLY A 332 1.38 2.38 3.25
C GLY A 332 0.74 2.18 4.62
N TYR A 333 1.44 1.53 5.57
CA TYR A 333 0.93 1.37 6.93
C TYR A 333 0.81 2.70 7.69
N GLU A 334 1.45 3.77 7.22
CA GLU A 334 1.25 5.12 7.78
C GLU A 334 -0.22 5.58 7.73
N TRP A 335 -1.02 5.02 6.81
CA TRP A 335 -2.45 5.33 6.67
C TRP A 335 -3.35 4.54 7.62
N LEU A 336 -2.83 3.45 8.22
CA LEU A 336 -3.56 2.58 9.15
C LEU A 336 -3.38 3.01 10.62
N GLY A 337 -2.68 4.13 10.87
CA GLY A 337 -2.39 4.65 12.20
C GLY A 337 -0.98 4.34 12.70
N LEU A 338 -0.52 5.14 13.67
CA LEU A 338 0.86 5.08 14.17
C LEU A 338 1.21 3.73 14.83
N ASP A 339 0.26 3.10 15.53
CA ASP A 339 0.49 1.81 16.17
C ASP A 339 0.70 0.68 15.16
N LYS A 340 -0.13 0.65 14.11
CA LYS A 340 0.01 -0.32 13.00
C LYS A 340 1.31 -0.09 12.22
N LEU A 341 1.68 1.17 11.99
CA LEU A 341 2.97 1.52 11.39
C LEU A 341 4.14 1.04 12.24
N ALA A 342 4.12 1.29 13.55
CA ALA A 342 5.18 0.86 14.46
C ALA A 342 5.31 -0.67 14.51
N GLN A 343 4.17 -1.38 14.57
CA GLN A 343 4.12 -2.84 14.50
C GLN A 343 4.75 -3.36 13.21
N GLN A 344 4.42 -2.76 12.06
CA GLN A 344 4.94 -3.19 10.78
C GLN A 344 6.43 -2.86 10.59
N ILE A 345 6.91 -1.72 11.12
CA ILE A 345 8.35 -1.40 11.19
C ILE A 345 9.09 -2.46 12.00
N GLY A 346 8.54 -2.84 13.17
CA GLY A 346 9.11 -3.89 14.01
C GLY A 346 9.15 -5.24 13.29
N ARG A 347 8.08 -5.60 12.58
CA ARG A 347 8.01 -6.83 11.76
C ARG A 347 9.06 -6.84 10.66
N HIS A 348 9.24 -5.72 9.96
CA HIS A 348 10.27 -5.59 8.93
C HIS A 348 11.66 -5.76 9.53
N ALA A 349 11.97 -5.08 10.63
CA ALA A 349 13.26 -5.22 11.30
C ALA A 349 13.54 -6.67 11.71
N ALA A 350 12.56 -7.33 12.36
CA ALA A 350 12.70 -8.69 12.85
C ALA A 350 12.99 -9.71 11.73
N VAL A 351 12.37 -9.59 10.56
CA VAL A 351 12.67 -10.52 9.45
C VAL A 351 14.05 -10.25 8.84
N GLN A 352 14.50 -8.99 8.81
CA GLN A 352 15.82 -8.67 8.27
C GLN A 352 16.97 -9.10 9.19
N ASP A 353 16.72 -9.39 10.47
CA ASP A 353 17.72 -10.01 11.34
C ASP A 353 18.19 -11.37 10.77
N CYS A 354 17.35 -12.08 10.02
CA CYS A 354 17.70 -13.34 9.37
C CYS A 354 18.65 -13.22 8.16
N VAL A 355 18.97 -12.01 7.68
CA VAL A 355 19.85 -11.80 6.51
C VAL A 355 21.24 -12.40 6.71
N ALA A 356 21.75 -12.37 7.95
CA ALA A 356 23.06 -12.88 8.31
C ALA A 356 23.08 -14.38 8.68
N HIS A 357 21.92 -15.06 8.66
CA HIS A 357 21.74 -16.43 9.15
C HIS A 357 21.38 -17.41 8.03
N THR A 358 21.22 -18.69 8.37
CA THR A 358 20.66 -19.70 7.48
C THR A 358 19.14 -19.52 7.35
N ILE A 359 18.54 -20.19 6.37
CA ILE A 359 17.11 -20.09 6.10
C ILE A 359 16.23 -20.55 7.27
N ASP A 360 16.74 -21.40 8.16
CA ASP A 360 16.07 -21.86 9.38
C ASP A 360 15.65 -20.70 10.32
N CYS A 361 16.37 -19.57 10.28
CA CYS A 361 15.97 -18.35 10.99
C CYS A 361 14.64 -17.82 10.45
N LEU A 362 14.48 -17.80 9.13
CA LEU A 362 13.26 -17.34 8.49
C LEU A 362 12.12 -18.33 8.74
N GLU A 363 12.37 -19.64 8.71
CA GLU A 363 11.38 -20.66 9.08
C GLU A 363 10.85 -20.43 10.50
N SER A 364 11.76 -20.25 11.47
CA SER A 364 11.41 -19.97 12.86
C SER A 364 10.59 -18.69 13.00
N TRP A 365 11.00 -17.62 12.29
CA TRP A 365 10.27 -16.36 12.28
C TRP A 365 8.87 -16.51 11.68
N ILE A 366 8.71 -17.23 10.56
CA ILE A 366 7.40 -17.49 9.94
C ILE A 366 6.47 -18.20 10.94
N HIS A 367 6.99 -19.24 11.60
CA HIS A 367 6.25 -19.99 12.61
C HIS A 367 5.85 -19.14 13.83
N GLU A 368 6.77 -18.35 14.38
CA GLU A 368 6.51 -17.49 15.55
C GLU A 368 5.50 -16.39 15.27
N GLN A 369 5.53 -15.82 14.05
CA GLN A 369 4.60 -14.76 13.67
C GLN A 369 3.20 -15.29 13.33
N GLY A 370 3.05 -16.60 13.06
CA GLY A 370 1.79 -17.19 12.64
C GLY A 370 1.28 -16.65 11.29
N ILE A 371 2.18 -16.16 10.45
CA ILE A 371 1.84 -15.53 9.17
C ILE A 371 2.03 -16.55 8.05
N ILE A 372 1.04 -16.66 7.17
CA ILE A 372 1.15 -17.46 5.95
C ILE A 372 2.15 -16.79 5.01
N VAL A 373 3.18 -17.54 4.59
CA VAL A 373 4.17 -17.15 3.59
C VAL A 373 4.21 -18.25 2.54
N ASP A 374 3.95 -17.88 1.29
CA ASP A 374 3.93 -18.82 0.17
C ASP A 374 5.30 -18.87 -0.53
N TYR A 375 6.01 -17.73 -0.56
CA TYR A 375 7.31 -17.62 -1.21
C TYR A 375 8.30 -16.75 -0.44
N VAL A 376 9.58 -17.08 -0.57
CA VAL A 376 10.71 -16.29 -0.09
C VAL A 376 11.44 -15.71 -1.30
N LEU A 377 11.69 -14.40 -1.28
CA LEU A 377 12.51 -13.70 -2.28
C LEU A 377 13.77 -13.16 -1.61
N ILE A 378 14.93 -13.62 -2.09
CA ILE A 378 16.25 -13.16 -1.64
C ILE A 378 16.97 -12.45 -2.79
N PRO A 379 17.22 -11.13 -2.69
CA PRO A 379 17.95 -10.36 -3.68
C PRO A 379 19.36 -10.91 -3.96
N LYS A 380 19.78 -10.80 -5.22
CA LYS A 380 21.17 -11.03 -5.66
C LYS A 380 21.95 -9.70 -5.68
N PRO A 381 23.29 -9.76 -5.59
CA PRO A 381 24.14 -8.57 -5.60
C PRO A 381 23.88 -7.70 -6.83
N THR A 382 23.90 -6.39 -6.60
CA THR A 382 23.88 -5.37 -7.65
C THR A 382 25.19 -4.58 -7.54
N PRO A 383 26.14 -4.75 -8.48
CA PRO A 383 27.40 -4.02 -8.45
C PRO A 383 27.14 -2.51 -8.33
N PRO A 384 27.88 -1.77 -7.48
CA PRO A 384 29.09 -2.18 -6.75
C PRO A 384 28.83 -2.78 -5.35
N ARG A 385 27.58 -2.96 -4.93
CA ARG A 385 27.28 -3.46 -3.57
C ARG A 385 27.67 -4.94 -3.44
N ALA A 386 28.23 -5.26 -2.27
CA ALA A 386 28.53 -6.62 -1.88
C ALA A 386 27.25 -7.46 -1.81
N ASP A 387 27.43 -8.78 -1.92
CA ASP A 387 26.34 -9.73 -1.81
C ASP A 387 25.78 -9.72 -0.38
N CYS A 388 24.49 -9.44 -0.24
CA CYS A 388 23.85 -9.27 1.06
C CYS A 388 23.61 -10.58 1.79
N CYS A 389 23.39 -11.66 1.04
CA CYS A 389 22.61 -12.78 1.54
C CYS A 389 23.10 -14.14 1.00
N PRO A 390 24.42 -14.45 0.99
CA PRO A 390 24.92 -15.74 0.50
C PRO A 390 24.51 -16.93 1.39
N ALA A 391 24.60 -16.79 2.72
CA ALA A 391 24.25 -17.84 3.67
C ALA A 391 22.78 -18.31 3.58
N PRO A 392 21.77 -17.42 3.58
CA PRO A 392 20.39 -17.86 3.45
C PRO A 392 20.11 -18.42 2.04
N ARG A 393 20.72 -17.90 0.96
CA ARG A 393 20.54 -18.48 -0.39
C ARG A 393 21.19 -19.85 -0.55
N GLU A 394 22.30 -20.12 0.12
CA GLU A 394 22.95 -21.44 0.05
C GLU A 394 22.15 -22.47 0.86
N SER A 395 21.73 -22.12 2.07
CA SER A 395 20.88 -22.99 2.90
C SER A 395 19.51 -23.23 2.29
N LEU A 396 18.91 -22.22 1.65
CA LEU A 396 17.65 -22.35 0.90
C LEU A 396 17.68 -23.46 -0.16
N ARG A 397 18.82 -23.67 -0.84
CA ARG A 397 18.97 -24.73 -1.85
C ARG A 397 19.10 -26.14 -1.25
N LYS A 398 19.43 -26.21 0.04
CA LYS A 398 19.63 -27.46 0.78
C LYS A 398 18.45 -27.77 1.70
N SER A 399 17.54 -26.82 1.90
CA SER A 399 16.36 -27.00 2.73
C SER A 399 15.39 -27.97 2.07
N THR A 400 14.76 -28.81 2.89
CA THR A 400 13.59 -29.61 2.50
C THR A 400 12.30 -28.79 2.56
N ASP A 401 12.40 -27.63 3.22
CA ASP A 401 11.28 -26.79 3.59
C ASP A 401 11.00 -25.69 2.56
N PHE A 402 11.96 -25.46 1.65
CA PHE A 402 11.80 -24.58 0.51
C PHE A 402 12.27 -25.21 -0.79
N GLN A 403 11.52 -24.96 -1.87
CA GLN A 403 11.89 -25.35 -3.22
C GLN A 403 12.20 -24.10 -4.03
N VAL A 404 13.44 -23.99 -4.52
CA VAL A 404 13.82 -22.90 -5.42
C VAL A 404 13.04 -23.02 -6.74
N VAL A 405 12.17 -22.05 -7.01
CA VAL A 405 11.34 -21.96 -8.22
C VAL A 405 11.92 -20.99 -9.25
N TYR A 406 12.75 -20.05 -8.81
CA TYR A 406 13.46 -19.13 -9.70
C TYR A 406 14.85 -18.79 -9.15
N ASP A 407 15.84 -18.80 -10.04
CA ASP A 407 17.20 -18.43 -9.70
C ASP A 407 17.89 -17.64 -10.82
N GLY A 408 17.25 -16.57 -11.27
CA GLY A 408 17.73 -15.74 -12.39
C GLY A 408 18.44 -14.45 -11.97
N PRO A 409 18.57 -13.49 -12.89
CA PRO A 409 19.01 -12.14 -12.57
C PRO A 409 18.14 -11.50 -11.48
N GLY A 410 18.77 -10.78 -10.55
CA GLY A 410 18.09 -9.95 -9.56
C GLY A 410 17.75 -10.64 -8.24
N ALA A 411 17.32 -11.91 -8.24
CA ALA A 411 16.92 -12.61 -7.02
C ALA A 411 17.01 -14.13 -7.16
N THR A 412 16.96 -14.81 -6.03
CA THR A 412 16.57 -16.22 -5.90
C THR A 412 15.20 -16.25 -5.20
N ILE A 413 14.24 -17.00 -5.74
CA ILE A 413 12.88 -17.14 -5.21
C ILE A 413 12.63 -18.62 -4.94
N ALA A 414 12.09 -18.92 -3.78
CA ALA A 414 11.68 -20.26 -3.41
C ALA A 414 10.25 -20.30 -2.89
N ALA A 415 9.52 -21.34 -3.27
CA ALA A 415 8.24 -21.70 -2.66
C ALA A 415 8.50 -22.37 -1.32
N VAL A 416 7.64 -22.14 -0.34
CA VAL A 416 7.62 -22.93 0.89
C VAL A 416 6.96 -24.27 0.57
N VAL A 417 7.70 -25.38 0.71
CA VAL A 417 7.23 -26.74 0.30
C VAL A 417 7.32 -27.78 1.38
N GLY A 418 8.16 -27.55 2.39
CA GLY A 418 8.26 -28.39 3.55
C GLY A 418 8.22 -27.51 4.79
N GLY A 419 7.73 -28.13 5.83
CA GLY A 419 7.50 -27.54 7.13
C GLY A 419 7.00 -28.73 7.90
N SER A 420 7.95 -29.49 8.44
CA SER A 420 7.68 -30.69 9.23
C SER A 420 7.14 -30.31 10.60
N ALA A 421 5.92 -29.78 10.58
CA ALA A 421 4.87 -29.96 11.56
C ALA A 421 3.54 -29.55 10.90
N GLN A 422 3.19 -30.16 9.75
CA GLN A 422 1.78 -30.12 9.34
C GLN A 422 1.00 -30.95 10.34
N THR A 423 0.48 -30.28 11.38
CA THR A 423 -0.96 -30.43 11.61
C THR A 423 -1.60 -30.36 10.24
N GLU A 424 -2.17 -31.48 9.78
CA GLU A 424 -2.96 -31.57 8.55
C GLU A 424 -3.72 -30.25 8.34
N PRO A 425 -3.55 -29.57 7.18
CA PRO A 425 -4.06 -28.22 7.01
C PRO A 425 -5.53 -28.15 7.37
N VAL A 426 -5.88 -27.12 8.15
CA VAL A 426 -7.26 -26.92 8.60
C VAL A 426 -7.89 -25.79 7.79
N LEU A 427 -9.09 -26.06 7.25
CA LEU A 427 -10.02 -25.04 6.79
C LEU A 427 -11.14 -24.90 7.82
N VAL A 428 -11.53 -23.68 8.16
CA VAL A 428 -12.68 -23.45 9.05
C VAL A 428 -13.52 -22.28 8.58
N GLY A 429 -14.84 -22.43 8.53
CA GLY A 429 -15.68 -21.40 7.94
C GLY A 429 -17.17 -21.70 7.97
N ALA A 430 -17.93 -20.70 7.51
CA ALA A 430 -19.38 -20.72 7.28
C ALA A 430 -19.76 -19.63 6.27
N GLY A 431 -20.98 -19.66 5.75
CA GLY A 431 -21.63 -18.54 5.05
C GLY A 431 -22.61 -17.82 5.96
N ASP A 432 -23.17 -16.70 5.47
CA ASP A 432 -24.34 -16.06 6.07
C ASP A 432 -24.08 -15.52 7.48
N ILE A 433 -23.07 -14.65 7.57
CA ILE A 433 -22.33 -14.41 8.82
C ILE A 433 -22.90 -13.24 9.61
N ALA A 434 -22.56 -12.01 9.23
CA ALA A 434 -22.65 -10.86 10.14
C ALA A 434 -23.80 -9.94 9.78
N ALA A 435 -24.74 -9.78 10.70
CA ALA A 435 -25.66 -8.65 10.74
C ALA A 435 -25.47 -7.87 12.04
N CYS A 436 -25.64 -6.55 11.95
CA CYS A 436 -25.43 -5.64 13.08
C CYS A 436 -26.43 -5.87 14.23
N ASP A 437 -27.57 -6.50 13.94
CA ASP A 437 -28.64 -6.82 14.87
C ASP A 437 -28.61 -8.29 15.36
N SER A 438 -27.60 -9.07 14.97
CA SER A 438 -27.46 -10.48 15.36
C SER A 438 -26.21 -10.73 16.19
N ALA A 439 -26.35 -11.52 17.26
CA ALA A 439 -25.23 -12.01 18.06
C ALA A 439 -24.56 -13.27 17.45
N GLY A 440 -25.16 -13.89 16.43
CA GLY A 440 -24.70 -15.16 15.87
C GLY A 440 -23.26 -15.10 15.34
N ALA A 441 -22.91 -14.01 14.64
CA ALA A 441 -21.55 -13.81 14.11
C ALA A 441 -20.49 -13.71 15.21
N ALA A 442 -20.81 -13.07 16.34
CA ALA A 442 -19.90 -12.99 17.48
C ALA A 442 -19.69 -14.37 18.12
N SER A 443 -20.75 -15.17 18.19
CA SER A 443 -20.70 -16.54 18.70
C SER A 443 -19.89 -17.48 17.82
N THR A 444 -20.10 -17.47 16.50
CA THR A 444 -19.31 -18.30 15.57
C THR A 444 -17.87 -17.82 15.47
N ALA A 445 -17.62 -16.50 15.53
CA ALA A 445 -16.27 -15.96 15.60
C ALA A 445 -15.50 -16.48 16.84
N ALA A 446 -16.19 -16.67 17.97
CA ALA A 446 -15.56 -17.24 19.18
C ALA A 446 -15.09 -18.68 18.96
N LEU A 447 -15.82 -19.50 18.19
CA LEU A 447 -15.37 -20.83 17.79
C LEU A 447 -14.13 -20.75 16.89
N VAL A 448 -14.20 -19.92 15.84
CA VAL A 448 -13.12 -19.75 14.86
C VAL A 448 -11.82 -19.28 15.53
N ALA A 449 -11.91 -18.46 16.58
CA ALA A 449 -10.74 -18.00 17.35
C ALA A 449 -9.96 -19.16 18.00
N GLY A 450 -10.64 -20.24 18.38
CA GLY A 450 -10.02 -21.43 18.98
C GLY A 450 -9.50 -22.44 17.97
N ILE A 451 -9.75 -22.23 16.67
CA ILE A 451 -9.41 -23.18 15.60
C ILE A 451 -8.29 -22.59 14.73
N PRO A 452 -7.04 -23.07 14.85
CA PRO A 452 -5.96 -22.67 13.98
C PRO A 452 -6.21 -23.18 12.55
N GLY A 453 -5.66 -22.49 11.55
CA GLY A 453 -5.81 -22.84 10.13
C GLY A 453 -6.27 -21.67 9.26
N THR A 454 -6.66 -21.98 8.03
CA THR A 454 -7.19 -21.00 7.08
C THR A 454 -8.68 -20.80 7.33
N VAL A 455 -9.09 -19.55 7.50
CA VAL A 455 -10.52 -19.20 7.62
C VAL A 455 -11.08 -19.02 6.22
N PHE A 456 -12.29 -19.50 5.96
CA PHE A 456 -13.00 -19.20 4.73
C PHE A 456 -14.42 -18.70 5.03
N THR A 457 -14.99 -17.98 4.09
CA THR A 457 -16.41 -17.60 4.11
C THR A 457 -17.11 -18.13 2.87
N LEU A 458 -18.40 -18.42 2.97
CA LEU A 458 -19.21 -18.95 1.86
C LEU A 458 -20.23 -17.93 1.36
N GLY A 459 -19.85 -16.64 1.30
CA GLY A 459 -20.72 -15.55 0.85
C GLY A 459 -21.61 -14.96 1.94
N ASP A 460 -22.22 -13.82 1.61
CA ASP A 460 -23.07 -13.02 2.49
C ASP A 460 -22.37 -12.70 3.81
N ASN A 461 -21.25 -12.00 3.65
CA ASN A 461 -20.32 -11.72 4.72
C ASN A 461 -20.89 -10.67 5.66
N ALA A 462 -21.37 -9.56 5.11
CA ALA A 462 -21.95 -8.44 5.86
C ALA A 462 -23.36 -8.09 5.33
N TYR A 463 -24.35 -8.28 6.19
CA TYR A 463 -25.74 -7.96 5.94
C TYR A 463 -26.07 -6.52 6.34
N GLU A 464 -27.05 -5.89 5.71
CA GLU A 464 -28.00 -6.44 4.74
C GLU A 464 -27.59 -6.22 3.28
N VAL A 465 -26.70 -5.30 2.97
CA VAL A 465 -26.42 -4.95 1.57
C VAL A 465 -24.93 -4.96 1.22
N GLY A 466 -24.08 -5.53 2.07
CA GLY A 466 -22.64 -5.61 1.81
C GLY A 466 -21.95 -4.25 1.72
N SER A 467 -22.47 -3.25 2.42
CA SER A 467 -21.90 -1.90 2.41
C SER A 467 -20.61 -1.83 3.22
N SER A 468 -19.75 -0.85 2.93
CA SER A 468 -18.53 -0.61 3.71
C SER A 468 -18.82 -0.35 5.20
N THR A 469 -19.98 0.22 5.52
CA THR A 469 -20.42 0.44 6.90
C THR A 469 -20.77 -0.87 7.59
N GLU A 470 -21.49 -1.78 6.94
CA GLU A 470 -21.84 -3.09 7.52
C GLU A 470 -20.58 -3.96 7.70
N PHE A 471 -19.64 -3.88 6.75
CA PHE A 471 -18.33 -4.50 6.93
C PHE A 471 -17.59 -3.92 8.14
N ALA A 472 -17.53 -2.59 8.30
CA ALA A 472 -16.82 -1.94 9.41
C ALA A 472 -17.48 -2.16 10.78
N ASP A 473 -18.80 -2.02 10.85
CA ASP A 473 -19.51 -1.98 12.14
C ASP A 473 -19.88 -3.39 12.64
N CYS A 474 -19.97 -4.37 11.73
CA CYS A 474 -20.65 -5.64 12.03
C CYS A 474 -19.77 -6.86 11.70
N TYR A 475 -19.16 -6.91 10.51
CA TYR A 475 -18.21 -7.98 10.18
C TYR A 475 -16.86 -7.77 10.88
N ASP A 476 -16.29 -6.56 10.84
CA ASP A 476 -14.95 -6.26 11.35
C ASP A 476 -14.84 -6.47 12.86
N THR A 477 -15.91 -6.12 13.59
CA THR A 477 -16.02 -6.28 15.03
C THR A 477 -16.08 -7.75 15.47
N THR A 478 -16.44 -8.66 14.56
CA THR A 478 -16.56 -10.10 14.80
C THR A 478 -15.49 -10.90 14.05
N TRP A 479 -15.79 -11.34 12.83
CA TRP A 479 -14.93 -12.17 11.97
C TRP A 479 -13.72 -11.42 11.38
N GLY A 480 -13.75 -10.08 11.31
CA GLY A 480 -12.63 -9.28 10.78
C GLY A 480 -11.31 -9.46 11.50
N ARG A 481 -11.32 -9.92 12.75
CA ARG A 481 -10.10 -10.26 13.50
C ARG A 481 -9.28 -11.39 12.86
N PHE A 482 -9.84 -12.15 11.91
CA PHE A 482 -9.17 -13.23 11.17
C PHE A 482 -8.81 -12.85 9.74
N LEU A 483 -8.92 -11.57 9.37
CA LEU A 483 -8.75 -11.09 7.99
C LEU A 483 -7.41 -11.52 7.38
N ASP A 484 -6.35 -11.61 8.18
CA ASP A 484 -5.01 -12.02 7.76
C ASP A 484 -4.90 -13.48 7.29
N ARG A 485 -5.83 -14.33 7.72
CA ARG A 485 -5.94 -15.76 7.35
C ARG A 485 -7.27 -16.11 6.69
N THR A 486 -8.04 -15.12 6.23
CA THR A 486 -9.36 -15.32 5.59
C THR A 486 -9.25 -15.43 4.07
N ARG A 487 -9.90 -16.44 3.50
CA ARG A 487 -10.12 -16.69 2.07
C ARG A 487 -11.62 -16.53 1.77
N PRO A 488 -12.07 -15.35 1.34
CA PRO A 488 -13.49 -15.01 1.28
C PRO A 488 -14.15 -15.42 -0.04
N THR A 489 -15.45 -15.71 0.04
CA THR A 489 -16.34 -15.89 -1.11
C THR A 489 -17.38 -14.78 -1.10
N PRO A 490 -17.78 -14.20 -2.24
CA PRO A 490 -18.90 -13.26 -2.31
C PRO A 490 -20.26 -13.99 -2.43
N GLY A 491 -21.29 -13.42 -1.81
CA GLY A 491 -22.70 -13.83 -1.95
C GLY A 491 -23.60 -12.72 -2.51
N ASN A 492 -24.91 -12.96 -2.61
CA ASN A 492 -25.83 -11.99 -3.21
C ASN A 492 -26.00 -10.72 -2.36
N HIS A 493 -25.95 -10.82 -1.03
CA HIS A 493 -26.00 -9.64 -0.16
C HIS A 493 -24.76 -8.76 -0.32
N ASP A 494 -23.60 -9.33 -0.69
CA ASP A 494 -22.40 -8.55 -1.02
C ASP A 494 -22.62 -7.71 -2.30
N TYR A 495 -23.43 -8.20 -3.24
CA TYR A 495 -23.73 -7.56 -4.54
C TYR A 495 -24.91 -6.58 -4.52
N TYR A 496 -25.65 -6.47 -3.41
CA TYR A 496 -26.64 -5.41 -3.25
C TYR A 496 -26.00 -4.02 -3.18
N THR A 497 -24.74 -3.96 -2.76
CA THR A 497 -23.86 -2.83 -3.08
C THR A 497 -23.31 -3.01 -4.50
N LEU A 498 -23.51 -2.00 -5.35
CA LEU A 498 -23.14 -2.07 -6.77
C LEU A 498 -21.68 -2.53 -6.98
N GLY A 499 -21.50 -3.63 -7.70
CA GLY A 499 -20.17 -4.20 -7.99
C GLY A 499 -19.49 -4.86 -6.79
N ALA A 500 -20.24 -5.12 -5.71
CA ALA A 500 -19.74 -5.63 -4.44
C ALA A 500 -18.55 -4.83 -3.89
N THR A 501 -18.59 -3.49 -4.03
CA THR A 501 -17.44 -2.65 -3.64
C THR A 501 -17.10 -2.76 -2.16
N GLY A 502 -18.08 -2.95 -1.27
CA GLY A 502 -17.80 -3.16 0.15
C GLY A 502 -16.98 -4.43 0.39
N TYR A 503 -17.37 -5.54 -0.25
CA TYR A 503 -16.65 -6.81 -0.21
C TYR A 503 -15.23 -6.68 -0.79
N PHE A 504 -15.08 -6.15 -2.00
CA PHE A 504 -13.77 -6.06 -2.64
C PHE A 504 -12.84 -5.05 -1.98
N ASP A 505 -13.36 -3.95 -1.42
CA ASP A 505 -12.54 -3.00 -0.67
C ASP A 505 -12.05 -3.62 0.64
N TYR A 506 -12.94 -4.29 1.37
CA TYR A 506 -12.62 -4.92 2.66
C TYR A 506 -11.64 -6.11 2.49
N PHE A 507 -11.86 -6.95 1.49
CA PHE A 507 -11.02 -8.12 1.19
C PHE A 507 -10.01 -7.92 0.05
N SER A 508 -9.60 -6.67 -0.22
CA SER A 508 -8.78 -6.27 -1.37
C SER A 508 -7.45 -7.03 -1.56
N GLY A 509 -7.02 -7.81 -0.56
CA GLY A 509 -5.85 -8.67 -0.63
C GLY A 509 -6.11 -10.17 -0.81
N SER A 510 -7.33 -10.66 -0.55
CA SER A 510 -7.63 -12.10 -0.50
C SER A 510 -8.79 -12.54 -1.40
N ALA A 511 -9.55 -11.60 -1.98
CA ALA A 511 -10.70 -11.89 -2.85
C ALA A 511 -10.35 -12.15 -4.33
N GLY A 512 -9.09 -12.51 -4.64
CA GLY A 512 -8.62 -12.71 -6.01
C GLY A 512 -8.44 -11.41 -6.79
N ASN A 513 -8.61 -11.47 -8.12
CA ASN A 513 -8.56 -10.28 -8.96
C ASN A 513 -9.69 -9.31 -8.59
N PRO A 514 -9.39 -8.01 -8.41
CA PRO A 514 -10.41 -7.02 -8.08
C PRO A 514 -11.57 -7.03 -9.08
N ASN A 515 -12.81 -7.09 -8.56
CA ASN A 515 -14.08 -7.13 -9.30
C ASN A 515 -14.42 -8.47 -9.99
N GLU A 516 -13.62 -9.53 -9.81
CA GLU A 516 -13.96 -10.88 -10.31
C GLU A 516 -14.57 -11.73 -9.18
N GLY A 517 -13.85 -11.89 -8.06
CA GLY A 517 -14.35 -12.66 -6.91
C GLY A 517 -14.27 -14.18 -7.09
N TRP A 518 -13.49 -14.67 -8.06
CA TRP A 518 -13.07 -16.07 -8.17
C TRP A 518 -11.55 -16.16 -8.21
N TYR A 519 -10.99 -17.21 -7.62
CA TYR A 519 -9.56 -17.48 -7.53
C TYR A 519 -9.30 -18.91 -7.05
N SER A 520 -8.05 -19.36 -7.11
CA SER A 520 -7.63 -20.65 -6.59
C SER A 520 -6.32 -20.53 -5.81
N TYR A 521 -6.05 -21.49 -4.94
CA TYR A 521 -4.79 -21.62 -4.20
C TYR A 521 -4.59 -23.05 -3.72
N ASP A 522 -3.34 -23.43 -3.49
CA ASP A 522 -3.02 -24.73 -2.91
C ASP A 522 -2.85 -24.59 -1.39
N LEU A 523 -3.32 -25.60 -0.66
CA LEU A 523 -3.20 -25.70 0.80
C LEU A 523 -2.78 -27.12 1.17
N GLY A 524 -1.50 -27.31 1.44
CA GLY A 524 -0.92 -28.64 1.57
C GLY A 524 -1.01 -29.39 0.24
N SER A 525 -1.61 -30.58 0.23
CA SER A 525 -1.84 -31.37 -0.99
C SER A 525 -3.22 -31.11 -1.63
N TRP A 526 -3.93 -30.08 -1.19
CA TRP A 526 -5.25 -29.75 -1.71
C TRP A 526 -5.20 -28.54 -2.62
N HIS A 527 -5.94 -28.64 -3.72
CA HIS A 527 -6.30 -27.49 -4.53
C HIS A 527 -7.63 -26.92 -4.04
N VAL A 528 -7.66 -25.62 -3.72
CA VAL A 528 -8.87 -24.91 -3.29
C VAL A 528 -9.30 -23.96 -4.38
N VAL A 529 -10.55 -24.09 -4.81
CA VAL A 529 -11.18 -23.24 -5.83
C VAL A 529 -12.28 -22.42 -5.17
N VAL A 530 -12.24 -21.09 -5.33
CA VAL A 530 -13.28 -20.17 -4.88
C VAL A 530 -13.97 -19.57 -6.09
N LEU A 531 -15.29 -19.73 -6.18
CA LEU A 531 -16.10 -19.26 -7.31
C LEU A 531 -17.11 -18.21 -6.87
N ASN A 532 -17.37 -17.28 -7.78
CA ASN A 532 -18.40 -16.27 -7.66
C ASN A 532 -19.69 -16.75 -8.32
N SER A 533 -20.66 -17.11 -7.48
CA SER A 533 -21.94 -17.64 -7.93
C SER A 533 -23.00 -16.56 -8.21
N ASP A 534 -22.68 -15.27 -8.08
CA ASP A 534 -23.59 -14.17 -8.43
C ASP A 534 -23.60 -13.92 -9.95
N CYS A 535 -24.05 -14.94 -10.70
CA CYS A 535 -23.81 -15.08 -12.13
C CYS A 535 -24.23 -13.86 -12.98
N SER A 536 -25.30 -13.16 -12.59
CA SER A 536 -25.76 -11.95 -13.28
C SER A 536 -24.78 -10.78 -13.17
N SER A 537 -24.06 -10.69 -12.06
CA SER A 537 -23.15 -9.58 -11.77
C SER A 537 -21.76 -9.79 -12.38
N VAL A 538 -21.41 -11.03 -12.71
CA VAL A 538 -20.06 -11.41 -13.17
C VAL A 538 -19.94 -11.84 -14.64
N GLY A 539 -21.00 -11.62 -15.43
CA GLY A 539 -21.00 -11.98 -16.85
C GLY A 539 -21.26 -13.47 -17.12
N GLY A 540 -21.88 -14.16 -16.16
CA GLY A 540 -22.37 -15.53 -16.28
C GLY A 540 -21.49 -16.59 -15.60
N CYS A 541 -22.10 -17.76 -15.38
CA CYS A 541 -21.45 -18.96 -14.85
C CYS A 541 -21.43 -20.14 -15.84
N GLY A 542 -22.17 -20.03 -16.94
CA GLY A 542 -22.30 -21.07 -17.96
C GLY A 542 -21.23 -21.02 -19.07
N PRO A 543 -21.38 -21.85 -20.12
CA PRO A 543 -20.47 -21.90 -21.27
C PRO A 543 -20.22 -20.52 -21.90
N GLY A 544 -18.95 -20.21 -22.14
CA GLY A 544 -18.52 -18.93 -22.71
C GLY A 544 -18.34 -17.81 -21.69
N SER A 545 -18.69 -18.00 -20.41
CA SER A 545 -18.36 -17.05 -19.36
C SER A 545 -16.85 -17.02 -19.08
N ARG A 546 -16.36 -15.87 -18.63
CA ARG A 546 -14.95 -15.69 -18.25
C ARG A 546 -14.57 -16.63 -17.12
N GLN A 547 -15.41 -16.71 -16.09
CA GLN A 547 -15.16 -17.53 -14.91
C GLN A 547 -15.12 -19.01 -15.24
N LEU A 548 -16.06 -19.55 -16.04
CA LEU A 548 -16.02 -20.97 -16.40
C LEU A 548 -14.82 -21.31 -17.30
N THR A 549 -14.41 -20.38 -18.17
CA THR A 549 -13.20 -20.52 -19.00
C THR A 549 -11.94 -20.52 -18.13
N TRP A 550 -11.87 -19.63 -17.13
CA TRP A 550 -10.79 -19.60 -16.15
C TRP A 550 -10.74 -20.91 -15.36
N LEU A 551 -11.87 -21.37 -14.82
CA LEU A 551 -11.97 -22.61 -14.05
C LEU A 551 -11.48 -23.83 -14.85
N ALA A 552 -11.81 -23.89 -16.14
CA ALA A 552 -11.33 -24.97 -16.99
C ALA A 552 -9.80 -24.95 -17.17
N GLY A 553 -9.20 -23.76 -17.27
CA GLY A 553 -7.76 -23.60 -17.34
C GLY A 553 -7.06 -23.94 -16.03
N ASP A 554 -7.63 -23.49 -14.91
CA ASP A 554 -7.16 -23.74 -13.55
C ASP A 554 -7.13 -25.24 -13.23
N LEU A 555 -8.26 -25.94 -13.44
CA LEU A 555 -8.35 -27.38 -13.22
C LEU A 555 -7.46 -28.20 -14.16
N ALA A 556 -7.22 -27.73 -15.39
CA ALA A 556 -6.31 -28.39 -16.32
C ALA A 556 -4.83 -28.24 -15.91
N ALA A 557 -4.49 -27.18 -15.19
CA ALA A 557 -3.14 -26.93 -14.67
C ALA A 557 -2.91 -27.57 -13.29
N ASN A 558 -3.98 -27.97 -12.59
CA ASN A 558 -3.92 -28.59 -11.28
C ASN A 558 -3.34 -30.02 -11.34
N HIS A 559 -2.45 -30.33 -10.40
CA HIS A 559 -1.85 -31.65 -10.20
C HIS A 559 -2.00 -32.17 -8.76
N SER A 560 -2.77 -31.46 -7.93
CA SER A 560 -3.04 -31.85 -6.55
C SER A 560 -3.94 -33.09 -6.51
N PRO A 561 -3.71 -34.03 -5.56
CA PRO A 561 -4.51 -35.23 -5.40
C PRO A 561 -5.95 -34.98 -4.95
N CYS A 562 -6.22 -33.82 -4.34
CA CYS A 562 -7.54 -33.49 -3.83
C CYS A 562 -7.96 -32.07 -4.23
N THR A 563 -9.24 -31.87 -4.50
CA THR A 563 -9.81 -30.55 -4.83
C THR A 563 -11.08 -30.28 -4.02
N VAL A 564 -11.12 -29.11 -3.36
CA VAL A 564 -12.33 -28.55 -2.75
C VAL A 564 -12.73 -27.27 -3.46
N ALA A 565 -14.00 -27.12 -3.78
CA ALA A 565 -14.57 -25.91 -4.36
C ALA A 565 -15.53 -25.23 -3.38
N MET A 566 -15.53 -23.91 -3.38
CA MET A 566 -16.33 -23.08 -2.48
C MET A 566 -17.04 -21.99 -3.27
N TRP A 567 -18.34 -21.83 -3.08
CA TRP A 567 -19.10 -20.68 -3.58
C TRP A 567 -20.36 -20.46 -2.76
N HIS A 568 -21.09 -19.38 -3.00
CA HIS A 568 -22.26 -19.04 -2.18
C HIS A 568 -23.50 -19.91 -2.48
N HIS A 569 -24.06 -19.82 -3.71
CA HIS A 569 -25.36 -20.40 -4.05
C HIS A 569 -25.32 -21.91 -4.40
N PRO A 570 -25.93 -22.82 -3.61
CA PRO A 570 -25.88 -24.26 -3.85
C PRO A 570 -26.67 -24.72 -5.09
N LEU A 571 -26.21 -25.80 -5.73
CA LEU A 571 -26.98 -26.49 -6.76
C LEU A 571 -27.96 -27.49 -6.14
N PHE A 572 -27.61 -28.08 -5.00
CA PHE A 572 -28.46 -29.02 -4.28
C PHE A 572 -28.76 -28.48 -2.88
N THR A 573 -30.03 -28.26 -2.58
CA THR A 573 -30.45 -27.68 -1.29
C THR A 573 -31.89 -28.07 -0.96
N SER A 574 -32.16 -28.35 0.32
CA SER A 574 -33.48 -28.49 0.93
C SER A 574 -33.97 -27.21 1.63
N GLY A 575 -33.13 -26.17 1.68
CA GLY A 575 -33.40 -24.89 2.33
C GLY A 575 -34.56 -24.12 1.72
N SER A 576 -34.85 -22.95 2.28
CA SER A 576 -35.94 -22.08 1.81
C SER A 576 -35.68 -21.54 0.40
N GLU A 577 -34.43 -21.31 0.04
CA GLU A 577 -34.04 -20.71 -1.24
C GLU A 577 -33.96 -21.76 -2.35
N PRO A 578 -34.45 -21.46 -3.57
CA PRO A 578 -34.45 -22.40 -4.69
C PRO A 578 -33.04 -22.85 -5.07
N PRO A 579 -32.88 -24.10 -5.55
CA PRO A 579 -31.63 -24.56 -6.13
C PRO A 579 -31.15 -23.63 -7.25
N THR A 580 -29.87 -23.24 -7.23
CA THR A 580 -29.32 -22.28 -8.20
C THR A 580 -28.81 -23.01 -9.44
N VAL A 581 -29.72 -23.33 -10.36
CA VAL A 581 -29.41 -24.06 -11.61
C VAL A 581 -28.34 -23.40 -12.49
N ALA A 582 -28.08 -22.10 -12.31
CA ALA A 582 -27.05 -21.36 -13.02
C ALA A 582 -25.62 -21.84 -12.68
N THR A 583 -25.40 -22.50 -11.53
CA THR A 583 -24.09 -23.06 -11.12
C THR A 583 -23.89 -24.49 -11.63
N ALA A 584 -24.84 -25.07 -12.36
CA ALA A 584 -24.76 -26.46 -12.83
C ALA A 584 -23.52 -26.75 -13.70
N ASP A 585 -23.03 -25.76 -14.45
CA ASP A 585 -21.83 -25.93 -15.27
C ASP A 585 -20.53 -25.93 -14.45
N PHE A 586 -20.49 -25.27 -13.28
CA PHE A 586 -19.38 -25.44 -12.33
C PHE A 586 -19.32 -26.88 -11.85
N TRP A 587 -20.46 -27.42 -11.42
CA TRP A 587 -20.62 -28.81 -10.98
C TRP A 587 -20.16 -29.81 -12.05
N ARG A 588 -20.59 -29.64 -13.30
CA ARG A 588 -20.17 -30.53 -14.42
C ARG A 588 -18.67 -30.53 -14.64
N LEU A 589 -18.07 -29.33 -14.63
CA LEU A 589 -16.64 -29.19 -14.88
C LEU A 589 -15.81 -29.75 -13.73
N LEU A 590 -16.16 -29.42 -12.48
CA LEU A 590 -15.53 -29.96 -11.27
C LEU A 590 -15.63 -31.49 -11.22
N TYR A 591 -16.80 -32.05 -11.54
CA TYR A 591 -17.00 -33.50 -11.56
C TYR A 591 -16.13 -34.17 -12.63
N SER A 592 -16.03 -33.56 -13.81
CA SER A 592 -15.17 -34.07 -14.89
C SER A 592 -13.67 -34.02 -14.56
N ALA A 593 -13.28 -33.07 -13.71
CA ALA A 593 -11.91 -32.90 -13.23
C ALA A 593 -11.60 -33.73 -11.97
N GLY A 594 -12.59 -34.43 -11.41
CA GLY A 594 -12.40 -35.27 -10.23
C GLY A 594 -12.33 -34.49 -8.91
N ALA A 595 -13.07 -33.39 -8.77
CA ALA A 595 -13.19 -32.70 -7.49
C ALA A 595 -13.90 -33.55 -6.42
N ASP A 596 -13.60 -33.30 -5.15
CA ASP A 596 -13.99 -34.20 -4.05
C ASP A 596 -15.08 -33.60 -3.15
N LEU A 597 -15.02 -32.28 -2.94
CA LEU A 597 -15.86 -31.57 -1.99
C LEU A 597 -16.31 -30.21 -2.54
N ILE A 598 -17.57 -29.88 -2.31
CA ILE A 598 -18.18 -28.58 -2.56
C ILE A 598 -18.74 -28.04 -1.23
N LEU A 599 -18.43 -26.78 -0.93
CA LEU A 599 -19.00 -26.05 0.20
C LEU A 599 -19.83 -24.86 -0.27
N ASN A 600 -21.04 -24.73 0.29
CA ASN A 600 -21.96 -23.64 -0.03
C ASN A 600 -22.55 -22.96 1.21
N GLY A 601 -23.05 -21.74 1.05
CA GLY A 601 -23.83 -21.00 2.06
C GLY A 601 -25.25 -20.78 1.53
N HIS A 602 -25.71 -19.53 1.63
CA HIS A 602 -26.96 -18.99 1.07
C HIS A 602 -28.23 -19.48 1.76
N ASP A 603 -28.43 -20.79 1.79
CA ASP A 603 -29.48 -21.36 2.63
C ASP A 603 -29.02 -21.35 4.08
N HIS A 604 -29.84 -20.75 4.95
CA HIS A 604 -29.49 -20.54 6.36
C HIS A 604 -29.74 -21.81 7.19
N ASP A 605 -29.04 -22.88 6.82
CA ASP A 605 -29.05 -24.19 7.45
C ASP A 605 -27.69 -24.90 7.28
N TYR A 606 -27.60 -26.07 7.92
CA TYR A 606 -26.57 -27.06 7.65
C TYR A 606 -27.21 -28.21 6.87
N GLU A 607 -26.61 -28.59 5.74
CA GLU A 607 -27.06 -29.76 4.98
C GLU A 607 -25.87 -30.49 4.35
N ARG A 608 -25.84 -31.82 4.45
CA ARG A 608 -24.82 -32.66 3.82
C ARG A 608 -25.46 -33.69 2.90
N PHE A 609 -24.88 -33.79 1.70
CA PHE A 609 -25.30 -34.72 0.67
C PHE A 609 -24.39 -35.95 0.58
N ALA A 610 -24.94 -37.02 -0.01
CA ALA A 610 -24.14 -38.13 -0.50
C ALA A 610 -23.26 -37.68 -1.68
N PRO A 611 -22.18 -38.42 -2.02
CA PRO A 611 -21.45 -38.20 -3.27
C PRO A 611 -22.37 -38.34 -4.49
N MET A 612 -22.44 -37.30 -5.31
CA MET A 612 -23.37 -37.22 -6.44
C MET A 612 -22.69 -36.81 -7.74
N ALA A 613 -23.30 -37.21 -8.86
CA ALA A 613 -23.03 -36.64 -10.17
C ALA A 613 -23.80 -35.31 -10.36
N PRO A 614 -23.47 -34.51 -11.39
CA PRO A 614 -24.09 -33.19 -11.61
C PRO A 614 -25.61 -33.21 -11.86
N ASP A 615 -26.21 -34.38 -12.10
CA ASP A 615 -27.67 -34.56 -12.26
C ASP A 615 -28.37 -34.99 -10.96
N GLY A 616 -27.64 -35.08 -9.85
CA GLY A 616 -28.14 -35.49 -8.54
C GLY A 616 -28.24 -37.00 -8.35
N THR A 617 -27.76 -37.80 -9.30
CA THR A 617 -27.67 -39.25 -9.12
C THR A 617 -26.51 -39.61 -8.20
N LEU A 618 -26.69 -40.64 -7.37
CA LEU A 618 -25.65 -41.10 -6.45
C LEU A 618 -24.50 -41.74 -7.24
N ASP A 619 -23.27 -41.27 -7.00
CA ASP A 619 -22.05 -41.87 -7.55
C ASP A 619 -21.02 -42.02 -6.43
N ALA A 620 -20.89 -43.24 -5.90
CA ALA A 620 -19.97 -43.53 -4.81
C ALA A 620 -18.49 -43.61 -5.23
N THR A 621 -18.19 -43.56 -6.53
CA THR A 621 -16.83 -43.72 -7.07
C THR A 621 -16.24 -42.42 -7.57
N ARG A 622 -17.06 -41.52 -8.13
CA ARG A 622 -16.60 -40.23 -8.68
C ARG A 622 -17.45 -39.04 -8.25
N GLY A 623 -18.51 -39.29 -7.48
CA GLY A 623 -19.41 -38.24 -7.04
C GLY A 623 -18.72 -37.21 -6.14
N ILE A 624 -19.15 -35.95 -6.27
CA ILE A 624 -18.71 -34.88 -5.38
C ILE A 624 -19.64 -34.84 -4.18
N ARG A 625 -19.10 -34.65 -2.97
CA ARG A 625 -19.90 -34.34 -1.79
C ARG A 625 -20.17 -32.84 -1.74
N GLU A 626 -21.43 -32.44 -1.58
CA GLU A 626 -21.81 -31.06 -1.26
C GLU A 626 -22.19 -30.94 0.22
N ILE A 627 -21.75 -29.84 0.84
CA ILE A 627 -22.15 -29.45 2.20
C ILE A 627 -22.55 -27.97 2.19
N VAL A 628 -23.80 -27.69 2.53
CA VAL A 628 -24.32 -26.34 2.80
C VAL A 628 -24.07 -26.00 4.27
N VAL A 629 -23.49 -24.83 4.52
CA VAL A 629 -23.08 -24.32 5.83
C VAL A 629 -23.41 -22.83 5.95
N GLY A 630 -24.66 -22.45 5.73
CA GLY A 630 -25.17 -21.07 5.94
C GLY A 630 -25.50 -20.78 7.40
N THR A 631 -24.66 -21.26 8.31
CA THR A 631 -24.88 -21.25 9.77
C THR A 631 -24.06 -20.18 10.48
N GLY A 632 -23.54 -19.18 9.74
CA GLY A 632 -22.53 -18.25 10.21
C GLY A 632 -23.01 -17.23 11.24
N GLY A 633 -24.29 -16.87 11.22
CA GLY A 633 -24.85 -16.07 12.31
C GLY A 633 -25.99 -15.13 11.96
N ARG A 634 -26.41 -14.97 10.70
CA ARG A 634 -27.46 -14.01 10.33
C ARG A 634 -28.82 -14.34 10.95
N ASN A 635 -29.40 -15.47 10.57
CA ASN A 635 -30.57 -16.14 11.15
C ASN A 635 -30.55 -17.60 10.65
N LEU A 636 -31.52 -18.43 11.06
CA LEU A 636 -31.73 -19.77 10.50
C LEU A 636 -33.12 -19.85 9.88
N LEU A 637 -33.28 -20.59 8.79
CA LEU A 637 -34.51 -20.60 7.99
C LEU A 637 -35.17 -21.99 7.91
N PRO A 638 -36.50 -22.06 7.71
CA PRO A 638 -37.20 -23.33 7.55
C PRO A 638 -36.89 -24.00 6.20
N TRP A 639 -36.99 -25.33 6.15
CA TRP A 639 -36.85 -26.10 4.92
C TRP A 639 -38.10 -26.10 4.04
N ARG A 640 -37.89 -26.45 2.77
CA ARG A 640 -38.95 -26.97 1.91
C ARG A 640 -39.50 -28.29 2.41
N SER A 641 -40.73 -28.60 1.98
CA SER A 641 -41.46 -29.81 2.40
C SER A 641 -40.83 -31.13 1.96
N VAL A 642 -40.04 -31.13 0.88
CA VAL A 642 -39.38 -32.32 0.34
C VAL A 642 -37.87 -32.09 0.33
N PRO A 643 -37.07 -32.99 0.95
CA PRO A 643 -35.61 -32.90 0.87
C PRO A 643 -35.11 -33.04 -0.57
N ALA A 644 -34.00 -32.39 -0.87
CA ALA A 644 -33.32 -32.56 -2.15
C ALA A 644 -32.79 -34.00 -2.35
N PRO A 645 -32.58 -34.44 -3.60
CA PRO A 645 -31.94 -35.72 -3.88
C PRO A 645 -30.58 -35.82 -3.18
N GLY A 646 -30.30 -36.98 -2.58
CA GLY A 646 -29.02 -37.26 -1.94
C GLY A 646 -28.82 -36.63 -0.55
N THR A 647 -29.77 -35.87 0.00
CA THR A 647 -29.71 -35.35 1.38
C THR A 647 -29.49 -36.50 2.36
N LEU A 648 -28.41 -36.44 3.14
CA LEU A 648 -28.11 -37.41 4.20
C LEU A 648 -28.39 -36.86 5.59
N VAL A 649 -28.02 -35.61 5.83
CA VAL A 649 -28.14 -34.93 7.13
C VAL A 649 -28.53 -33.48 6.89
N ARG A 650 -29.40 -32.93 7.74
CA ARG A 650 -29.77 -31.51 7.74
C ARG A 650 -30.12 -31.02 9.14
N ASP A 651 -29.74 -29.80 9.48
CA ASP A 651 -30.15 -29.07 10.69
C ASP A 651 -30.36 -27.58 10.37
N ASN A 652 -31.43 -26.98 10.90
CA ASN A 652 -31.73 -25.56 10.74
C ASN A 652 -32.01 -24.88 12.08
N SER A 653 -31.46 -25.44 13.16
CA SER A 653 -31.69 -24.97 14.53
C SER A 653 -30.41 -24.55 15.25
N THR A 654 -29.24 -24.82 14.66
CA THR A 654 -27.93 -24.64 15.28
C THR A 654 -27.02 -23.76 14.44
N PHE A 655 -26.54 -22.65 15.02
CA PHE A 655 -25.39 -21.92 14.46
C PHE A 655 -24.10 -22.67 14.74
N GLY A 656 -23.14 -22.56 13.82
CA GLY A 656 -21.87 -23.26 13.91
C GLY A 656 -20.97 -22.99 12.71
N VAL A 657 -19.81 -23.61 12.72
CA VAL A 657 -18.84 -23.57 11.62
C VAL A 657 -18.45 -24.98 11.23
N ILE A 658 -18.12 -25.19 9.96
CA ILE A 658 -17.49 -26.44 9.54
C ILE A 658 -15.98 -26.30 9.65
N LYS A 659 -15.33 -27.31 10.23
CA LYS A 659 -13.89 -27.51 10.23
C LYS A 659 -13.57 -28.68 9.31
N LEU A 660 -12.66 -28.48 8.38
CA LEU A 660 -12.06 -29.53 7.58
C LEU A 660 -10.61 -29.73 8.02
N THR A 661 -10.21 -30.99 8.20
CA THR A 661 -8.81 -31.38 8.33
C THR A 661 -8.41 -32.06 7.02
N LEU A 662 -7.45 -31.48 6.32
CA LEU A 662 -7.07 -31.89 4.96
C LEU A 662 -5.87 -32.83 5.00
N HIS A 663 -6.08 -34.08 4.61
CA HIS A 663 -5.03 -35.09 4.48
C HIS A 663 -4.52 -35.16 3.04
N PRO A 664 -3.37 -35.78 2.75
CA PRO A 664 -2.84 -35.86 1.39
C PRO A 664 -3.79 -36.50 0.36
N THR A 665 -4.67 -37.43 0.76
CA THR A 665 -5.60 -38.15 -0.13
C THR A 665 -6.98 -38.33 0.48
N SER A 666 -7.31 -37.57 1.52
CA SER A 666 -8.58 -37.67 2.26
C SER A 666 -8.86 -36.37 3.02
N TYR A 667 -10.05 -36.26 3.59
CA TYR A 667 -10.40 -35.15 4.47
C TYR A 667 -11.31 -35.64 5.58
N ASP A 668 -11.19 -35.03 6.75
CA ASP A 668 -12.20 -35.11 7.80
C ASP A 668 -13.01 -33.83 7.81
N TRP A 669 -14.32 -33.92 8.02
CA TRP A 669 -15.16 -32.77 8.34
C TRP A 669 -15.75 -32.90 9.73
N GLN A 670 -15.96 -31.75 10.36
CA GLN A 670 -16.66 -31.62 11.63
C GLN A 670 -17.48 -30.32 11.62
N PHE A 671 -18.79 -30.43 11.78
CA PHE A 671 -19.63 -29.30 12.13
C PHE A 671 -19.52 -29.04 13.64
N ILE A 672 -19.07 -27.84 14.01
CA ILE A 672 -18.84 -27.44 15.39
C ILE A 672 -19.93 -26.44 15.78
N PRO A 673 -20.88 -26.81 16.66
CA PRO A 673 -21.95 -25.92 17.07
C PRO A 673 -21.44 -24.86 18.05
N VAL A 674 -22.11 -23.70 18.06
CA VAL A 674 -21.87 -22.63 19.05
C VAL A 674 -22.20 -23.09 20.48
N VAL A 675 -23.19 -23.96 20.62
CA VAL A 675 -23.66 -24.48 21.91
C VAL A 675 -23.23 -25.94 22.05
N ASP A 676 -22.44 -26.22 23.08
CA ASP A 676 -22.03 -27.59 23.41
C ASP A 676 -23.25 -28.50 23.58
N GLY A 677 -23.25 -29.64 22.89
CA GLY A 677 -24.33 -30.63 22.92
C GLY A 677 -25.52 -30.33 22.02
N ALA A 678 -25.49 -29.24 21.23
CA ALA A 678 -26.41 -29.04 20.11
C ALA A 678 -26.05 -29.96 18.91
N PHE A 679 -26.73 -29.78 17.78
CA PHE A 679 -26.48 -30.60 16.59
C PHE A 679 -25.00 -30.56 16.18
N SER A 680 -24.46 -31.74 15.86
CA SER A 680 -23.11 -31.91 15.35
C SER A 680 -23.10 -33.01 14.29
N ASP A 681 -22.28 -32.86 13.27
CA ASP A 681 -22.03 -33.89 12.25
C ASP A 681 -20.53 -33.98 11.99
N SER A 682 -20.05 -35.19 11.69
CA SER A 682 -18.64 -35.42 11.38
C SER A 682 -18.45 -36.67 10.55
N GLY A 683 -17.36 -36.73 9.80
CA GLY A 683 -16.94 -37.93 9.10
C GLY A 683 -15.69 -37.72 8.27
N THR A 684 -15.39 -38.73 7.45
CA THR A 684 -14.20 -38.76 6.57
C THR A 684 -14.59 -39.04 5.12
N GLY A 685 -13.89 -38.42 4.18
CA GLY A 685 -13.98 -38.68 2.74
C GLY A 685 -12.60 -38.96 2.15
N THR A 686 -12.56 -39.75 1.08
CA THR A 686 -11.33 -40.06 0.32
C THR A 686 -11.40 -39.34 -1.02
N CYS A 687 -10.27 -38.82 -1.50
CA CYS A 687 -10.20 -38.16 -2.80
C CYS A 687 -10.16 -39.18 -3.96
N HIS A 688 -10.58 -38.76 -5.16
CA HIS A 688 -10.75 -39.62 -6.33
C HIS A 688 -9.47 -40.11 -7.00
#